data_AF-A0A7V3KEY8-F1
#
_entry.id   AF-A0A7V3KEY8-F1
#
_cell.length_a   1.000
_cell.length_b   1.000
_cell.length_c   1.000
_cell.angle_alpha   90.00
_cell.angle_beta   90.00
_cell.angle_gamma   90.00
#
_symmetry.space_group_name_H-M   'P 1'
#
loop_
_entity.id
_entity.type
_entity.pdbx_description
1 polymer ?
#
loop_
_entity_poly.entity_id
_entity_poly.type
_entity_poly.pdbx_seq_one_letter_code
_entity_poly.pdbx_strand_id
1 'polypeptide(L)'
;MSLTSVQEIGCDTEKGKIKKGGKKMRAKSMKILLGMVMSVAMVFIACGSGEEFLGESGLNNEFDDAVSFAGAGPWKRLSVGDNHSCAIAKDGTLYCWGLNDDGQIGDNTLIERDTPVKIGTDTNWKSVSAGGAHTCAIKTDNSLYCWGRGWEGQLGDNLGVSHAVPTLIGTGWTMVSAGGMHTCARKSDGTLWCWGLNDEGQLGDGTIATRYVPTKIGIAKNWVQISAGDQHTCALNSLEALYCWGNNADGQLGEGTNGNRYIPTKVSKFSKAVLVSAGWDHTCAIKSDATLWCWGRNNEGQLGLGHAMDQNVPKKLPGKGWKTAGAGGLFTCASKTDGSLWCWGDNGNGELGTNGIISYYTPKRIDTATNWGSVDPGQNHACALKTDGTIYCWGDNSNGQLGVITPKWNIGAPNQVGTDNNWSQVSLGENHACARKTDNSFYCWGDGQYGQLAIPGAWVNYPLLARSDTVWDRLDLGRNHSCSRNKTGGIFCWGRNNFGQLGIGSNVDNSTLSPVDPLNSWIQISAGGEHTCARRSDNTVWCWGRNNFGQLGNSDMGTDYDIPSQEDSASTWNYVSAGWYHSCGIKSDGTLWCWGRNNRGQLGNNDQGTDYDYPSQEDNGFTNWTAVSAGGEHTCAIRSPGTLWCWGWNNNGQLGDGTNTRRDLPVQIGAFTDWIAVSAGAYHTCGLRGDNYLYCWGDNNYGQIGDNSYTDRNSPVRIAGSAEFPSVDANGYFTCAINTAGNLFCWGRNNFGQLGDNSLMRVSPSLVSKP
;
A
#
# COMPACT_ATOMS: atom_id res chain seq x y z
N MET A 1 -25.15 -29.49 -34.95
CA MET A 1 -25.09 -30.91 -34.55
C MET A 1 -23.94 -31.09 -33.57
N SER A 2 -24.22 -31.84 -32.50
CA SER A 2 -23.43 -32.04 -31.28
C SER A 2 -21.92 -32.24 -31.49
N LEU A 3 -21.10 -31.52 -30.71
CA LEU A 3 -19.68 -31.78 -30.50
C LEU A 3 -19.52 -32.50 -29.16
N THR A 4 -19.03 -33.73 -29.21
CA THR A 4 -18.62 -34.52 -28.04
C THR A 4 -17.27 -35.17 -28.31
N SER A 5 -16.52 -35.32 -27.20
CA SER A 5 -15.33 -36.12 -26.94
C SER A 5 -13.95 -35.53 -27.27
N VAL A 6 -13.32 -35.08 -26.18
CA VAL A 6 -11.88 -34.93 -25.94
C VAL A 6 -11.22 -36.32 -25.93
N GLN A 7 -10.02 -36.42 -26.51
CA GLN A 7 -9.13 -37.58 -26.34
C GLN A 7 -7.73 -37.07 -25.98
N GLU A 8 -7.26 -37.38 -24.77
CA GLU A 8 -5.90 -37.16 -24.29
C GLU A 8 -4.92 -38.11 -24.99
N ILE A 9 -3.75 -37.61 -25.39
CA ILE A 9 -2.60 -38.43 -25.79
C ILE A 9 -1.37 -37.92 -25.05
N GLY A 10 -0.81 -38.78 -24.19
CA GLY A 10 0.41 -38.54 -23.42
C GLY A 10 1.68 -38.61 -24.28
N CYS A 11 2.71 -37.87 -23.85
CA CYS A 11 4.06 -37.96 -24.39
C CYS A 11 4.81 -39.12 -23.74
N ASP A 12 5.39 -40.00 -24.56
CA ASP A 12 6.43 -40.94 -24.16
C ASP A 12 7.71 -40.64 -24.95
N THR A 13 8.79 -40.39 -24.23
CA THR A 13 10.08 -39.91 -24.74
C THR A 13 11.03 -41.08 -24.85
N GLU A 14 11.32 -41.58 -26.06
CA GLU A 14 12.58 -42.29 -26.29
C GLU A 14 12.94 -42.44 -27.78
N LYS A 15 14.22 -42.19 -28.07
CA LYS A 15 15.00 -42.51 -29.29
C LYS A 15 14.96 -41.48 -30.43
N GLY A 16 15.89 -40.52 -30.32
CA GLY A 16 16.30 -39.67 -31.43
C GLY A 16 16.96 -40.43 -32.58
N LYS A 17 16.57 -40.06 -33.82
CA LYS A 17 17.36 -39.99 -35.07
C LYS A 17 16.42 -39.70 -36.24
N ILE A 18 16.64 -38.61 -36.98
CA ILE A 18 16.08 -38.43 -38.33
C ILE A 18 17.23 -38.16 -39.31
N LYS A 19 17.29 -39.01 -40.34
CA LYS A 19 18.22 -38.93 -41.47
C LYS A 19 17.71 -37.94 -42.52
N LYS A 20 18.68 -37.30 -43.18
CA LYS A 20 18.60 -36.25 -44.20
C LYS A 20 18.23 -36.81 -45.59
N GLY A 21 17.40 -36.06 -46.31
CA GLY A 21 17.23 -36.09 -47.77
C GLY A 21 16.15 -35.07 -48.12
N GLY A 22 16.31 -34.07 -48.98
CA GLY A 22 17.34 -33.75 -49.95
C GLY A 22 16.61 -33.12 -51.14
N LYS A 23 16.77 -31.81 -51.37
CA LYS A 23 16.89 -31.13 -52.69
C LYS A 23 16.70 -29.61 -52.56
N LYS A 24 17.64 -28.89 -53.17
CA LYS A 24 17.69 -27.43 -53.37
C LYS A 24 16.72 -27.00 -54.49
N MET A 25 16.15 -25.79 -54.39
CA MET A 25 15.96 -24.90 -55.55
C MET A 25 15.96 -23.42 -55.14
N ARG A 26 16.40 -22.57 -56.08
CA ARG A 26 16.93 -21.20 -55.95
C ARG A 26 15.86 -20.10 -55.85
N ALA A 27 16.28 -18.97 -55.26
CA ALA A 27 15.58 -17.68 -55.17
C ALA A 27 15.48 -16.90 -56.50
N LYS A 28 14.41 -16.09 -56.64
CA LYS A 28 14.41 -14.80 -57.37
C LYS A 28 13.23 -13.90 -56.94
N SER A 29 13.60 -12.67 -56.59
CA SER A 29 12.93 -11.37 -56.41
C SER A 29 11.48 -11.14 -56.88
N MET A 30 10.65 -10.39 -56.12
CA MET A 30 10.24 -8.98 -56.38
C MET A 30 9.20 -8.42 -55.38
N LYS A 31 9.32 -7.14 -55.04
CA LYS A 31 8.46 -6.29 -54.16
C LYS A 31 7.15 -5.83 -54.84
N ILE A 32 6.22 -5.29 -54.00
CA ILE A 32 5.11 -4.29 -54.20
C ILE A 32 3.80 -4.85 -53.59
N LEU A 33 2.91 -4.17 -52.84
CA LEU A 33 2.83 -2.93 -52.04
C LEU A 33 1.43 -2.93 -51.35
N LEU A 34 1.35 -2.44 -50.10
CA LEU A 34 0.19 -1.83 -49.40
C LEU A 34 -1.10 -2.63 -49.07
N GLY A 35 -1.58 -2.50 -47.81
CA GLY A 35 -3.01 -2.33 -47.51
C GLY A 35 -3.63 -3.04 -46.29
N MET A 36 -3.46 -2.45 -45.10
CA MET A 36 -4.49 -2.21 -44.07
C MET A 36 -5.36 -3.33 -43.43
N VAL A 37 -5.33 -3.33 -42.07
CA VAL A 37 -6.40 -3.59 -41.07
C VAL A 37 -6.51 -4.96 -40.38
N MET A 38 -6.10 -4.92 -39.10
CA MET A 38 -6.63 -5.50 -37.85
C MET A 38 -6.91 -7.01 -37.64
N SER A 39 -6.27 -7.48 -36.55
CA SER A 39 -6.85 -8.22 -35.42
C SER A 39 -7.27 -9.67 -35.60
N VAL A 40 -6.40 -10.61 -35.20
CA VAL A 40 -6.78 -11.81 -34.42
C VAL A 40 -5.61 -12.21 -33.51
N ALA A 41 -5.92 -12.43 -32.23
CA ALA A 41 -5.02 -12.93 -31.20
C ALA A 41 -4.44 -14.33 -31.55
N MET A 42 -3.12 -14.51 -31.39
CA MET A 42 -2.48 -15.82 -31.44
C MET A 42 -1.95 -16.21 -30.06
N VAL A 43 -2.54 -17.27 -29.53
CA VAL A 43 -2.00 -18.10 -28.45
C VAL A 43 -0.77 -18.83 -29.01
N PHE A 44 0.40 -18.62 -28.42
CA PHE A 44 1.60 -19.41 -28.75
C PHE A 44 1.71 -20.62 -27.82
N ILE A 45 1.64 -21.81 -28.40
CA ILE A 45 2.21 -23.04 -27.85
C ILE A 45 3.66 -23.10 -28.33
N ALA A 46 4.61 -23.14 -27.39
CA ALA A 46 6.02 -23.28 -27.68
C ALA A 46 6.40 -24.76 -27.87
N CYS A 47 7.05 -25.09 -28.98
CA CYS A 47 8.00 -26.20 -29.06
C CYS A 47 9.07 -25.86 -30.11
N GLY A 48 10.34 -25.85 -29.70
CA GLY A 48 11.44 -25.30 -30.50
C GLY A 48 12.07 -26.27 -31.49
N SER A 49 12.62 -25.70 -32.56
CA SER A 49 13.82 -26.18 -33.26
C SER A 49 14.42 -25.02 -34.05
N GLY A 50 15.70 -24.71 -33.82
CA GLY A 50 16.39 -23.58 -34.46
C GLY A 50 16.84 -23.87 -35.90
N GLU A 51 16.82 -22.83 -36.72
CA GLU A 51 17.92 -22.42 -37.61
C GLU A 51 17.68 -20.95 -38.05
N GLU A 52 18.78 -20.23 -38.24
CA GLU A 52 18.90 -18.77 -38.33
C GLU A 52 18.13 -18.12 -39.50
N PHE A 53 17.39 -17.06 -39.18
CA PHE A 53 17.14 -15.96 -40.11
C PHE A 53 17.70 -14.67 -39.48
N LEU A 54 18.71 -14.11 -40.14
CA LEU A 54 19.26 -12.78 -39.86
C LEU A 54 18.17 -11.73 -40.12
N GLY A 55 17.44 -11.36 -39.07
CA GLY A 55 16.52 -10.23 -39.03
C GLY A 55 16.91 -9.34 -37.85
N GLU A 56 16.96 -8.04 -38.09
CA GLU A 56 17.31 -6.97 -37.16
C GLU A 56 16.57 -7.11 -35.82
N SER A 57 17.20 -7.74 -34.83
CA SER A 57 16.74 -7.73 -33.43
C SER A 57 17.92 -7.46 -32.53
N GLY A 58 18.00 -6.25 -31.99
CA GLY A 58 18.99 -5.92 -31.00
C GLY A 58 19.09 -4.42 -30.75
N LEU A 59 18.92 -4.05 -29.47
CA LEU A 59 19.41 -2.81 -28.84
C LEU A 59 18.46 -1.61 -28.78
N ASN A 60 17.17 -1.86 -28.52
CA ASN A 60 16.33 -0.91 -27.82
C ASN A 60 16.15 -1.37 -26.36
N ASN A 61 16.98 -0.88 -25.44
CA ASN A 61 16.58 -0.80 -24.03
C ASN A 61 15.69 0.45 -23.83
N GLU A 62 14.66 0.59 -24.66
CA GLU A 62 13.41 1.14 -24.13
C GLU A 62 12.77 -0.05 -23.40
N PHE A 63 12.52 0.08 -22.11
CA PHE A 63 11.70 -0.88 -21.34
C PHE A 63 10.23 -0.81 -21.81
N ASP A 64 9.98 -1.06 -23.09
CA ASP A 64 8.66 -1.24 -23.69
C ASP A 64 8.80 -2.25 -24.85
N ASP A 65 8.38 -3.49 -24.60
CA ASP A 65 7.43 -4.16 -25.48
C ASP A 65 6.75 -5.32 -24.73
N ALA A 66 5.44 -5.14 -24.51
CA ALA A 66 4.41 -6.15 -24.35
C ALA A 66 4.72 -7.40 -23.50
N VAL A 67 4.98 -7.22 -22.20
CA VAL A 67 4.37 -8.13 -21.22
C VAL A 67 3.08 -7.47 -20.79
N SER A 68 1.94 -8.09 -21.09
CA SER A 68 0.68 -7.72 -20.44
C SER A 68 0.92 -7.81 -18.93
N PHE A 69 1.03 -6.67 -18.24
CA PHE A 69 1.08 -6.64 -16.79
C PHE A 69 -0.29 -7.05 -16.27
N ALA A 70 -0.54 -8.36 -16.21
CA ALA A 70 -1.70 -8.96 -15.56
C ALA A 70 -1.58 -8.94 -14.02
N GLY A 71 -0.71 -8.09 -13.47
CA GLY A 71 -0.50 -7.93 -12.04
C GLY A 71 -1.44 -6.88 -11.44
N ALA A 72 -1.88 -7.11 -10.20
CA ALA A 72 -2.84 -6.25 -9.49
C ALA A 72 -2.27 -4.90 -9.01
N GLY A 73 -0.94 -4.73 -8.94
CA GLY A 73 -0.31 -3.52 -8.41
C GLY A 73 -0.35 -2.32 -9.36
N PRO A 74 -0.32 -1.07 -8.87
CA PRO A 74 -0.56 0.12 -9.68
C PRO A 74 0.69 0.61 -10.45
N TRP A 75 1.89 0.10 -10.16
CA TRP A 75 3.15 0.68 -10.62
C TRP A 75 3.69 0.04 -11.91
N LYS A 76 4.30 0.86 -12.77
CA LYS A 76 4.98 0.45 -14.02
C LYS A 76 6.50 0.66 -13.95
N ARG A 77 6.95 1.75 -13.34
CA ARG A 77 8.37 2.15 -13.29
C ARG A 77 8.70 2.73 -11.93
N LEU A 78 9.94 2.58 -11.49
CA LEU A 78 10.50 3.27 -10.34
C LEU A 78 11.88 3.85 -10.70
N SER A 79 12.28 4.88 -9.99
CA SER A 79 13.64 5.40 -9.96
C SER A 79 13.96 5.92 -8.56
N VAL A 80 15.17 5.62 -8.08
CA VAL A 80 15.64 5.95 -6.74
C VAL A 80 16.82 6.90 -6.84
N GLY A 81 16.76 8.03 -6.12
CA GLY A 81 17.85 8.99 -5.98
C GLY A 81 18.59 8.79 -4.66
N ASP A 82 19.32 9.80 -4.19
CA ASP A 82 20.07 9.68 -2.94
C ASP A 82 19.14 9.63 -1.71
N ASN A 83 18.17 10.54 -1.64
CA ASN A 83 17.28 10.72 -0.47
C ASN A 83 15.80 10.88 -0.84
N HIS A 84 15.44 10.56 -2.09
CA HIS A 84 14.07 10.57 -2.58
C HIS A 84 13.88 9.49 -3.64
N SER A 85 12.63 9.14 -3.88
CA SER A 85 12.23 8.09 -4.82
C SER A 85 11.05 8.57 -5.64
N CYS A 86 10.98 8.10 -6.89
CA CYS A 86 9.87 8.39 -7.79
C CYS A 86 9.39 7.14 -8.49
N ALA A 87 8.11 7.11 -8.86
CA ALA A 87 7.51 6.02 -9.61
C ALA A 87 6.44 6.50 -10.59
N ILE A 88 6.30 5.77 -11.69
CA ILE A 88 5.24 6.00 -12.67
C ILE A 88 4.24 4.86 -12.56
N ALA A 89 2.97 5.22 -12.37
CA ALA A 89 1.86 4.28 -12.35
C ALA A 89 1.54 3.76 -13.76
N LYS A 90 0.78 2.66 -13.86
CA LYS A 90 0.39 2.04 -15.14
C LYS A 90 -0.43 2.95 -16.04
N ASP A 91 -1.13 3.92 -15.47
CA ASP A 91 -1.88 4.96 -16.17
C ASP A 91 -1.00 6.11 -16.69
N GLY A 92 0.31 6.09 -16.41
CA GLY A 92 1.27 7.12 -16.81
C GLY A 92 1.35 8.31 -15.86
N THR A 93 0.70 8.26 -14.69
CA THR A 93 0.83 9.28 -13.64
C THR A 93 2.18 9.16 -12.91
N LEU A 94 2.84 10.29 -12.63
CA LEU A 94 4.09 10.36 -11.87
C LEU A 94 3.83 10.64 -10.38
N TYR A 95 4.55 9.93 -9.52
CA TYR A 95 4.59 10.14 -8.08
C TYR A 95 6.04 10.24 -7.60
N CYS A 96 6.29 11.06 -6.58
CA CYS A 96 7.59 11.14 -5.89
C CYS A 96 7.39 11.22 -4.37
N TRP A 97 8.39 10.84 -3.58
CA TRP A 97 8.39 10.89 -2.11
C TRP A 97 9.83 10.92 -1.57
N GLY A 98 10.01 11.32 -0.31
CA GLY A 98 11.30 11.51 0.35
C GLY A 98 11.62 12.98 0.64
N LEU A 99 12.91 13.29 0.71
CA LEU A 99 13.46 14.64 0.97
C LEU A 99 13.00 15.64 -0.09
N ASN A 100 12.73 16.90 0.29
CA ASN A 100 12.25 17.93 -0.63
C ASN A 100 12.82 19.35 -0.40
N ASP A 101 13.96 19.49 0.28
CA ASP A 101 14.51 20.80 0.64
C ASP A 101 14.84 21.70 -0.58
N ASP A 102 15.10 21.10 -1.73
CA ASP A 102 15.43 21.76 -2.99
C ASP A 102 14.28 21.66 -4.03
N GLY A 103 13.13 21.11 -3.63
CA GLY A 103 11.99 20.91 -4.52
C GLY A 103 12.06 19.66 -5.40
N GLN A 104 12.95 18.71 -5.10
CA GLN A 104 13.20 17.48 -5.88
C GLN A 104 12.00 16.53 -6.01
N ILE A 105 10.97 16.70 -5.17
CA ILE A 105 9.69 15.99 -5.30
C ILE A 105 8.87 16.56 -6.47
N GLY A 106 8.89 17.88 -6.70
CA GLY A 106 8.22 18.49 -7.86
C GLY A 106 6.74 18.83 -7.65
N ASP A 107 6.25 18.82 -6.40
CA ASP A 107 4.85 19.06 -6.05
C ASP A 107 4.52 20.54 -5.75
N ASN A 108 5.39 21.46 -6.18
CA ASN A 108 5.32 22.89 -5.88
C ASN A 108 5.44 23.22 -4.38
N THR A 109 6.08 22.34 -3.60
CA THR A 109 6.42 22.59 -2.20
C THR A 109 7.91 22.31 -1.96
N LEU A 110 8.38 22.69 -0.77
CA LEU A 110 9.69 22.29 -0.24
C LEU A 110 9.53 21.38 1.00
N ILE A 111 8.38 20.70 1.09
CA ILE A 111 8.03 19.85 2.23
C ILE A 111 8.30 18.41 1.82
N GLU A 112 9.07 17.69 2.64
CA GLU A 112 9.30 16.26 2.50
C GLU A 112 7.99 15.46 2.50
N ARG A 113 8.02 14.28 1.87
CA ARG A 113 6.83 13.45 1.69
C ARG A 113 7.14 12.03 2.12
N ASP A 114 6.56 11.58 3.22
CA ASP A 114 6.75 10.21 3.72
C ASP A 114 6.01 9.14 2.90
N THR A 115 5.13 9.57 1.99
CA THR A 115 4.36 8.70 1.10
C THR A 115 4.32 9.26 -0.32
N PRO A 116 4.11 8.40 -1.34
CA PRO A 116 4.00 8.85 -2.74
C PRO A 116 2.99 9.99 -2.91
N VAL A 117 3.47 11.17 -3.31
CA VAL A 117 2.61 12.29 -3.72
C VAL A 117 2.57 12.38 -5.24
N LYS A 118 1.38 12.65 -5.79
CA LYS A 118 1.17 12.83 -7.23
C LYS A 118 1.81 14.13 -7.71
N ILE A 119 2.52 14.09 -8.84
CA ILE A 119 3.20 15.23 -9.43
C ILE A 119 2.39 15.79 -10.60
N GLY A 120 1.71 16.91 -10.35
CA GLY A 120 0.84 17.57 -11.34
C GLY A 120 -0.39 16.72 -11.72
N THR A 121 -0.99 17.02 -12.87
CA THR A 121 -2.19 16.33 -13.38
C THR A 121 -1.92 15.42 -14.57
N ASP A 122 -0.71 15.45 -15.12
CA ASP A 122 -0.34 14.72 -16.33
C ASP A 122 -0.29 13.20 -16.09
N THR A 123 -0.77 12.45 -17.08
CA THR A 123 -0.82 10.98 -17.08
C THR A 123 -0.05 10.38 -18.25
N ASN A 124 0.90 11.13 -18.81
CA ASN A 124 1.63 10.75 -20.02
C ASN A 124 3.14 10.66 -19.80
N TRP A 125 3.58 10.45 -18.55
CA TRP A 125 4.98 10.24 -18.20
C TRP A 125 5.46 8.87 -18.72
N LYS A 126 6.57 8.86 -19.45
CA LYS A 126 7.18 7.66 -20.05
C LYS A 126 8.32 7.12 -19.20
N SER A 127 9.17 7.99 -18.64
CA SER A 127 10.32 7.61 -17.83
C SER A 127 10.66 8.67 -16.79
N VAL A 128 11.31 8.26 -15.71
CA VAL A 128 11.84 9.13 -14.66
C VAL A 128 13.23 8.66 -14.25
N SER A 129 14.10 9.60 -13.90
CA SER A 129 15.41 9.39 -13.30
C SER A 129 15.56 10.37 -12.13
N ALA A 130 15.64 9.85 -10.92
CA ALA A 130 16.01 10.60 -9.72
C ALA A 130 17.54 10.60 -9.59
N GLY A 131 18.13 11.77 -9.36
CA GLY A 131 19.56 11.95 -9.08
C GLY A 131 19.79 12.26 -7.60
N GLY A 132 20.87 12.97 -7.28
CA GLY A 132 21.20 13.26 -5.88
C GLY A 132 20.19 14.17 -5.18
N ALA A 133 19.86 15.31 -5.79
CA ALA A 133 18.88 16.27 -5.27
C ALA A 133 18.05 16.92 -6.38
N HIS A 134 17.94 16.25 -7.53
CA HIS A 134 17.11 16.66 -8.66
C HIS A 134 16.47 15.44 -9.30
N THR A 135 15.42 15.69 -10.08
CA THR A 135 14.68 14.66 -10.80
C THR A 135 14.47 15.12 -12.23
N CYS A 136 14.65 14.21 -13.18
CA CYS A 136 14.34 14.42 -14.58
C CYS A 136 13.39 13.34 -15.10
N ALA A 137 12.40 13.73 -15.89
CA ALA A 137 11.42 12.82 -16.44
C ALA A 137 11.06 13.17 -17.89
N ILE A 138 10.77 12.13 -18.67
CA ILE A 138 10.40 12.24 -20.08
C ILE A 138 8.95 11.84 -20.25
N LYS A 139 8.17 12.65 -20.97
CA LYS A 139 6.80 12.32 -21.39
C LYS A 139 6.79 11.48 -22.67
N THR A 140 5.65 10.87 -22.97
CA THR A 140 5.44 10.01 -24.15
C THR A 140 5.64 10.74 -25.49
N ASP A 141 5.56 12.06 -25.52
CA ASP A 141 5.89 12.91 -26.68
C ASP A 141 7.39 13.25 -26.80
N ASN A 142 8.23 12.61 -25.99
CA ASN A 142 9.68 12.83 -25.92
C ASN A 142 10.09 14.24 -25.44
N SER A 143 9.21 14.94 -24.71
CA SER A 143 9.57 16.15 -23.97
C SER A 143 10.23 15.78 -22.63
N LEU A 144 11.35 16.42 -22.32
CA LEU A 144 12.13 16.23 -21.09
C LEU A 144 11.87 17.39 -20.13
N TYR A 145 11.59 17.06 -18.88
CA TYR A 145 11.46 17.98 -17.77
C TYR A 145 12.48 17.64 -16.69
N CYS A 146 13.02 18.65 -16.03
CA CYS A 146 13.87 18.50 -14.84
C CYS A 146 13.44 19.49 -13.75
N TRP A 147 13.64 19.11 -12.48
CA TRP A 147 13.31 19.92 -11.31
C TRP A 147 14.13 19.47 -10.09
N GLY A 148 14.05 20.21 -8.99
CA GLY A 148 14.88 20.07 -7.80
C GLY A 148 16.03 21.08 -7.81
N ARG A 149 17.17 20.70 -7.22
CA ARG A 149 18.37 21.52 -7.10
C ARG A 149 18.94 21.89 -8.48
N GLY A 150 19.26 23.18 -8.70
CA GLY A 150 19.72 23.65 -10.03
C GLY A 150 20.93 24.59 -10.06
N TRP A 151 21.50 24.96 -8.92
CA TRP A 151 22.69 25.82 -8.78
C TRP A 151 23.97 25.36 -9.52
N GLU A 152 24.13 24.07 -9.84
CA GLU A 152 25.26 23.56 -10.64
C GLU A 152 24.86 23.34 -12.12
N GLY A 153 23.68 23.80 -12.50
CA GLY A 153 23.15 23.66 -13.86
C GLY A 153 22.62 22.27 -14.19
N GLN A 154 22.50 21.35 -13.22
CA GLN A 154 22.04 19.95 -13.43
C GLN A 154 20.62 19.83 -14.02
N LEU A 155 19.83 20.90 -13.96
CA LEU A 155 18.51 20.99 -14.59
C LEU A 155 18.61 21.27 -16.10
N GLY A 156 19.61 22.03 -16.55
CA GLY A 156 19.84 22.29 -17.98
C GLY A 156 19.00 23.41 -18.60
N ASP A 157 18.43 24.28 -17.78
CA ASP A 157 17.54 25.39 -18.18
C ASP A 157 18.25 26.74 -18.36
N ASN A 158 19.57 26.78 -18.18
CA ASN A 158 20.40 27.99 -18.21
C ASN A 158 20.12 29.02 -17.09
N LEU A 159 19.43 28.65 -16.01
CA LEU A 159 19.05 29.59 -14.94
C LEU A 159 19.93 29.47 -13.69
N GLY A 160 20.42 28.27 -13.38
CA GLY A 160 21.26 28.06 -12.19
C GLY A 160 20.50 28.21 -10.88
N VAL A 161 19.20 27.87 -10.86
CA VAL A 161 18.32 27.99 -9.69
C VAL A 161 17.52 26.71 -9.49
N SER A 162 17.10 26.44 -8.25
CA SER A 162 16.26 25.28 -7.94
C SER A 162 14.81 25.49 -8.38
N HIS A 163 14.14 24.42 -8.82
CA HIS A 163 12.76 24.42 -9.27
C HIS A 163 11.93 23.39 -8.50
N ALA A 164 10.88 23.81 -7.78
CA ALA A 164 9.99 22.90 -7.07
C ALA A 164 8.88 22.28 -7.96
N VAL A 165 8.94 22.49 -9.28
CA VAL A 165 7.98 21.98 -10.26
C VAL A 165 8.70 21.49 -11.51
N PRO A 166 8.18 20.45 -12.20
CA PRO A 166 8.72 19.99 -13.47
C PRO A 166 8.88 21.12 -14.49
N THR A 167 10.12 21.41 -14.88
CA THR A 167 10.47 22.50 -15.80
C THR A 167 10.94 21.95 -17.14
N LEU A 168 10.35 22.42 -18.24
CA LEU A 168 10.64 21.91 -19.59
C LEU A 168 12.06 22.27 -20.04
N ILE A 169 12.85 21.26 -20.40
CA ILE A 169 14.21 21.42 -20.91
C ILE A 169 14.25 21.38 -22.45
N GLY A 170 13.37 20.57 -23.06
CA GLY A 170 13.24 20.51 -24.52
C GLY A 170 12.60 19.21 -25.02
N THR A 171 12.68 18.96 -26.33
CA THR A 171 12.03 17.82 -26.99
C THR A 171 13.01 16.91 -27.73
N GLY A 172 12.52 15.73 -28.13
CA GLY A 172 13.27 14.74 -28.89
C GLY A 172 14.16 13.83 -28.03
N TRP A 173 13.94 13.83 -26.72
CA TRP A 173 14.69 13.03 -25.75
C TRP A 173 14.04 11.66 -25.59
N THR A 174 14.85 10.60 -25.61
CA THR A 174 14.36 9.21 -25.47
C THR A 174 14.85 8.52 -24.20
N MET A 175 15.88 9.09 -23.56
CA MET A 175 16.48 8.57 -22.34
C MET A 175 17.12 9.73 -21.57
N VAL A 176 17.04 9.66 -20.24
CA VAL A 176 17.72 10.56 -19.32
C VAL A 176 18.26 9.73 -18.15
N SER A 177 19.42 10.12 -17.65
CA SER A 177 20.04 9.59 -16.44
C SER A 177 20.59 10.78 -15.64
N ALA A 178 20.03 10.99 -14.45
CA ALA A 178 20.47 11.98 -13.48
C ALA A 178 21.49 11.33 -12.55
N GLY A 179 22.66 11.96 -12.39
CA GLY A 179 23.70 11.58 -11.43
C GLY A 179 23.62 12.41 -10.15
N GLY A 180 24.75 12.56 -9.46
CA GLY A 180 24.84 13.36 -8.22
C GLY A 180 24.52 14.84 -8.45
N MET A 181 25.30 15.49 -9.32
CA MET A 181 25.12 16.91 -9.69
C MET A 181 25.21 17.17 -11.20
N HIS A 182 25.00 16.14 -12.02
CA HIS A 182 24.93 16.25 -13.48
C HIS A 182 23.81 15.40 -14.05
N THR A 183 23.48 15.66 -15.31
CA THR A 183 22.47 14.93 -16.07
C THR A 183 23.00 14.63 -17.45
N CYS A 184 22.80 13.39 -17.90
CA CYS A 184 23.08 12.98 -19.26
C CYS A 184 21.82 12.41 -19.91
N ALA A 185 21.61 12.71 -21.19
CA ALA A 185 20.44 12.30 -21.93
C ALA A 185 20.77 11.97 -23.38
N ARG A 186 19.87 11.18 -23.99
CA ARG A 186 19.98 10.74 -25.38
C ARG A 186 18.81 11.25 -26.20
N LYS A 187 19.10 11.79 -27.38
CA LYS A 187 18.06 12.12 -28.37
C LYS A 187 17.69 10.94 -29.25
N SER A 188 16.55 11.02 -29.93
CA SER A 188 16.06 10.01 -30.86
C SER A 188 17.00 9.75 -32.06
N ASP A 189 17.85 10.71 -32.41
CA ASP A 189 18.90 10.55 -33.43
C ASP A 189 20.15 9.82 -32.92
N GLY A 190 20.10 9.30 -31.68
CA GLY A 190 21.15 8.54 -31.02
C GLY A 190 22.34 9.36 -30.51
N THR A 191 22.26 10.70 -30.54
CA THR A 191 23.28 11.59 -29.96
C THR A 191 23.20 11.64 -28.44
N LEU A 192 24.37 11.76 -27.81
CA LEU A 192 24.55 11.91 -26.36
C LEU A 192 24.75 13.38 -25.98
N TRP A 193 24.13 13.81 -24.89
CA TRP A 193 24.23 15.15 -24.34
C TRP A 193 24.36 15.07 -22.82
N CYS A 194 25.19 15.93 -22.23
CA CYS A 194 25.35 16.03 -20.78
C CYS A 194 25.42 17.49 -20.34
N TRP A 195 25.00 17.77 -19.11
CA TRP A 195 25.04 19.08 -18.48
C TRP A 195 25.06 18.96 -16.94
N GLY A 196 25.34 20.06 -16.24
CA GLY A 196 25.56 20.13 -14.79
C GLY A 196 27.03 20.34 -14.43
N LEU A 197 27.39 19.93 -13.21
CA LEU A 197 28.75 19.97 -12.66
C LEU A 197 29.72 19.16 -13.53
N ASN A 198 30.97 19.61 -13.70
CA ASN A 198 31.95 18.96 -14.59
C ASN A 198 33.38 18.92 -14.05
N ASP A 199 33.59 19.15 -12.77
CA ASP A 199 34.90 19.37 -12.16
C ASP A 199 35.83 18.15 -12.32
N GLU A 200 35.26 16.97 -12.46
CA GLU A 200 35.94 15.68 -12.65
C GLU A 200 35.86 15.18 -14.11
N GLY A 201 35.22 15.94 -15.00
CA GLY A 201 34.98 15.54 -16.39
C GLY A 201 33.74 14.68 -16.62
N GLN A 202 32.83 14.58 -15.64
CA GLN A 202 31.66 13.70 -15.67
C GLN A 202 30.70 13.96 -16.85
N LEU A 203 30.79 15.12 -17.50
CA LEU A 203 30.04 15.41 -18.72
C LEU A 203 30.66 14.79 -19.98
N GLY A 204 31.98 14.60 -20.01
CA GLY A 204 32.67 13.96 -21.15
C GLY A 204 32.88 14.88 -22.37
N ASP A 205 32.74 16.19 -22.21
CA ASP A 205 32.83 17.17 -23.30
C ASP A 205 34.28 17.58 -23.66
N GLY A 206 35.27 16.92 -23.06
CA GLY A 206 36.69 17.24 -23.20
C GLY A 206 37.18 18.37 -22.30
N THR A 207 36.32 18.88 -21.41
CA THR A 207 36.64 19.98 -20.48
C THR A 207 36.29 19.60 -19.04
N ILE A 208 36.55 20.53 -18.12
CA ILE A 208 36.11 20.47 -16.72
C ILE A 208 35.14 21.61 -16.37
N ALA A 209 34.56 22.26 -17.38
CA ALA A 209 33.69 23.41 -17.17
C ALA A 209 32.24 22.95 -16.97
N THR A 210 31.61 23.41 -15.88
CA THR A 210 30.16 23.24 -15.63
C THR A 210 29.33 23.75 -16.79
N ARG A 211 28.28 23.03 -17.16
CA ARG A 211 27.38 23.37 -18.28
C ARG A 211 25.97 23.55 -17.79
N TYR A 212 25.43 24.75 -17.91
CA TYR A 212 24.05 25.04 -17.51
C TYR A 212 23.01 24.69 -18.58
N VAL A 213 23.45 24.18 -19.73
CA VAL A 213 22.61 23.77 -20.86
C VAL A 213 23.06 22.42 -21.40
N PRO A 214 22.13 21.60 -21.95
CA PRO A 214 22.48 20.37 -22.63
C PRO A 214 23.59 20.58 -23.66
N THR A 215 24.75 19.95 -23.41
CA THR A 215 25.94 20.06 -24.26
C THR A 215 26.20 18.73 -24.95
N LYS A 216 26.37 18.76 -26.28
CA LYS A 216 26.54 17.54 -27.08
C LYS A 216 27.90 16.91 -26.83
N ILE A 217 27.91 15.59 -26.62
CA ILE A 217 29.12 14.83 -26.31
C ILE A 217 29.60 14.08 -27.55
N GLY A 218 30.69 14.59 -28.15
CA GLY A 218 31.31 14.02 -29.34
C GLY A 218 30.39 14.01 -30.58
N ILE A 219 30.74 13.14 -31.54
CA ILE A 219 30.05 13.04 -32.85
C ILE A 219 29.27 11.73 -33.04
N ALA A 220 29.42 10.77 -32.10
CA ALA A 220 28.77 9.47 -32.19
C ALA A 220 27.24 9.59 -32.08
N LYS A 221 26.54 8.74 -32.82
CA LYS A 221 25.07 8.71 -32.93
C LYS A 221 24.47 7.34 -32.62
N ASN A 222 25.26 6.45 -32.03
CA ASN A 222 24.87 5.07 -31.82
C ASN A 222 24.80 4.72 -30.33
N TRP A 223 24.61 5.71 -29.45
CA TRP A 223 24.41 5.46 -28.03
C TRP A 223 23.04 4.82 -27.80
N VAL A 224 22.97 3.87 -26.87
CA VAL A 224 21.73 3.12 -26.56
C VAL A 224 21.38 3.10 -25.09
N GLN A 225 22.36 3.25 -24.19
CA GLN A 225 22.15 3.33 -22.75
C GLN A 225 23.12 4.33 -22.12
N ILE A 226 22.65 5.03 -21.09
CA ILE A 226 23.42 5.97 -20.27
C ILE A 226 23.17 5.60 -18.81
N SER A 227 24.23 5.64 -18.00
CA SER A 227 24.14 5.60 -16.54
C SER A 227 25.11 6.64 -15.98
N ALA A 228 24.56 7.69 -15.40
CA ALA A 228 25.30 8.67 -14.60
C ALA A 228 25.38 8.16 -13.16
N GLY A 229 26.59 8.10 -12.61
CA GLY A 229 26.85 7.89 -11.18
C GLY A 229 26.94 9.21 -10.43
N ASP A 230 27.63 9.24 -9.29
CA ASP A 230 27.81 10.50 -8.55
C ASP A 230 28.69 11.49 -9.32
N GLN A 231 29.89 11.07 -9.70
CA GLN A 231 30.91 11.91 -10.38
C GLN A 231 31.51 11.26 -11.64
N HIS A 232 30.90 10.20 -12.15
CA HIS A 232 31.29 9.58 -13.42
C HIS A 232 30.06 9.21 -14.23
N THR A 233 30.27 8.96 -15.52
CA THR A 233 29.22 8.52 -16.43
C THR A 233 29.72 7.35 -17.24
N CYS A 234 28.88 6.34 -17.40
CA CYS A 234 29.09 5.24 -18.32
C CYS A 234 27.97 5.17 -19.36
N ALA A 235 28.29 4.70 -20.56
CA ALA A 235 27.33 4.53 -21.63
C ALA A 235 27.66 3.33 -22.52
N LEU A 236 26.61 2.76 -23.10
CA LEU A 236 26.67 1.70 -24.09
C LEU A 236 26.31 2.24 -25.45
N ASN A 237 26.98 1.72 -26.48
CA ASN A 237 26.60 1.96 -27.86
C ASN A 237 25.93 0.73 -28.51
N SER A 238 25.44 0.90 -29.73
CA SER A 238 24.73 -0.13 -30.51
C SER A 238 25.63 -1.29 -30.97
N LEU A 239 26.91 -1.31 -30.58
CA LEU A 239 27.85 -2.39 -30.82
C LEU A 239 28.20 -3.12 -29.51
N GLU A 240 27.39 -2.93 -28.47
CA GLU A 240 27.58 -3.50 -27.13
C GLU A 240 28.95 -3.14 -26.51
N ALA A 241 29.51 -2.01 -26.92
CA ALA A 241 30.76 -1.49 -26.38
C ALA A 241 30.47 -0.50 -25.24
N LEU A 242 31.20 -0.68 -24.14
CA LEU A 242 31.11 0.13 -22.93
C LEU A 242 32.15 1.25 -22.93
N TYR A 243 31.70 2.46 -22.60
CA TYR A 243 32.52 3.64 -22.39
C TYR A 243 32.22 4.23 -21.02
N CYS A 244 33.25 4.69 -20.32
CA CYS A 244 33.12 5.41 -19.05
C CYS A 244 34.05 6.64 -19.03
N TRP A 245 33.64 7.70 -18.33
CA TRP A 245 34.38 8.95 -18.18
C TRP A 245 33.98 9.69 -16.89
N GLY A 246 34.73 10.71 -16.49
CA GLY A 246 34.60 11.43 -15.22
C GLY A 246 35.66 11.02 -14.19
N ASN A 247 35.29 11.09 -12.90
CA ASN A 247 36.11 10.69 -11.77
C ASN A 247 36.56 9.23 -11.90
N ASN A 248 37.82 8.95 -11.58
CA ASN A 248 38.39 7.60 -11.61
C ASN A 248 39.33 7.31 -10.42
N ALA A 249 39.23 8.04 -9.32
CA ALA A 249 40.13 7.90 -8.18
C ALA A 249 40.15 6.46 -7.62
N ASP A 250 39.01 5.78 -7.62
CA ASP A 250 38.82 4.41 -7.14
C ASP A 250 38.80 3.36 -8.27
N GLY A 251 39.05 3.79 -9.51
CA GLY A 251 39.03 2.93 -10.68
C GLY A 251 37.63 2.66 -11.25
N GLN A 252 36.62 3.47 -10.90
CA GLN A 252 35.21 3.32 -11.31
C GLN A 252 34.98 3.36 -12.82
N LEU A 253 35.97 3.80 -13.62
CA LEU A 253 35.91 3.73 -15.08
C LEU A 253 36.31 2.37 -15.66
N GLY A 254 37.03 1.53 -14.91
CA GLY A 254 37.31 0.13 -15.28
C GLY A 254 38.31 -0.08 -16.42
N GLU A 255 38.96 0.97 -16.90
CA GLU A 255 39.87 0.91 -18.05
C GLU A 255 41.31 0.48 -17.70
N GLY A 256 41.61 0.30 -16.41
CA GLY A 256 42.89 -0.17 -15.90
C GLY A 256 43.83 0.92 -15.40
N THR A 257 43.32 2.13 -15.19
CA THR A 257 44.03 3.23 -14.51
C THR A 257 43.14 3.88 -13.45
N ASN A 258 43.70 4.82 -12.68
CA ASN A 258 42.98 5.62 -11.67
C ASN A 258 42.99 7.12 -12.01
N GLY A 259 43.23 7.48 -13.28
CA GLY A 259 43.19 8.87 -13.74
C GLY A 259 41.84 9.22 -14.34
N ASN A 260 41.33 10.41 -14.02
CA ASN A 260 40.08 10.94 -14.57
C ASN A 260 40.11 10.99 -16.11
N ARG A 261 38.94 10.86 -16.73
CA ARG A 261 38.80 10.94 -18.18
C ARG A 261 37.76 11.99 -18.54
N TYR A 262 38.19 13.01 -19.28
CA TYR A 262 37.30 14.11 -19.68
C TYR A 262 36.51 13.83 -20.98
N ILE A 263 36.69 12.66 -21.59
CA ILE A 263 35.99 12.22 -22.80
C ILE A 263 35.54 10.77 -22.64
N PRO A 264 34.44 10.34 -23.30
CA PRO A 264 34.03 8.94 -23.33
C PRO A 264 35.19 8.01 -23.71
N THR A 265 35.65 7.21 -22.75
CA THR A 265 36.82 6.35 -22.90
C THR A 265 36.38 4.89 -22.90
N LYS A 266 36.81 4.13 -23.91
CA LYS A 266 36.38 2.74 -24.08
C LYS A 266 36.99 1.83 -23.02
N VAL A 267 36.16 1.04 -22.34
CA VAL A 267 36.59 -0.03 -21.43
C VAL A 267 37.03 -1.23 -22.27
N SER A 268 38.25 -1.16 -22.82
CA SER A 268 38.66 -2.01 -23.96
C SER A 268 38.71 -3.51 -23.65
N LYS A 269 38.83 -3.90 -22.38
CA LYS A 269 38.80 -5.31 -21.92
C LYS A 269 37.38 -5.81 -21.60
N PHE A 270 36.35 -5.02 -21.92
CA PHE A 270 34.94 -5.35 -21.73
C PHE A 270 34.17 -5.22 -23.04
N SER A 271 33.43 -6.27 -23.41
CA SER A 271 32.61 -6.30 -24.63
C SER A 271 31.33 -7.07 -24.37
N LYS A 272 30.37 -6.92 -25.29
CA LYS A 272 29.05 -7.55 -25.23
C LYS A 272 28.22 -7.13 -24.01
N ALA A 273 28.38 -5.88 -23.60
CA ALA A 273 27.61 -5.31 -22.50
C ALA A 273 26.18 -5.01 -22.97
N VAL A 274 25.19 -5.45 -22.20
CA VAL A 274 23.76 -5.20 -22.46
C VAL A 274 23.12 -4.31 -21.40
N LEU A 275 23.79 -4.13 -20.26
CA LEU A 275 23.38 -3.23 -19.18
C LEU A 275 24.63 -2.70 -18.47
N VAL A 276 24.59 -1.42 -18.09
CA VAL A 276 25.54 -0.78 -17.19
C VAL A 276 24.79 0.04 -16.14
N SER A 277 25.26 0.00 -14.90
CA SER A 277 24.81 0.85 -13.80
C SER A 277 26.05 1.43 -13.12
N ALA A 278 26.14 2.75 -13.11
CA ALA A 278 27.13 3.53 -12.37
C ALA A 278 26.48 3.99 -11.06
N GLY A 279 27.09 3.63 -9.93
CA GLY A 279 26.70 4.09 -8.60
C GLY A 279 27.52 5.31 -8.19
N TRP A 280 27.76 5.47 -6.89
CA TRP A 280 28.56 6.59 -6.40
C TRP A 280 30.02 6.49 -6.87
N ASP A 281 30.70 5.41 -6.50
CA ASP A 281 32.15 5.23 -6.77
C ASP A 281 32.47 3.85 -7.36
N HIS A 282 31.46 3.13 -7.84
CA HIS A 282 31.62 1.85 -8.52
C HIS A 282 30.66 1.71 -9.69
N THR A 283 30.98 0.76 -10.56
CA THR A 283 30.19 0.46 -11.75
C THR A 283 29.99 -1.05 -11.84
N CYS A 284 28.76 -1.44 -12.16
CA CYS A 284 28.40 -2.81 -12.48
C CYS A 284 27.82 -2.91 -13.90
N ALA A 285 28.09 -4.02 -14.58
CA ALA A 285 27.58 -4.28 -15.92
C ALA A 285 27.23 -5.75 -16.13
N ILE A 286 26.20 -5.99 -16.93
CA ILE A 286 25.78 -7.33 -17.35
C ILE A 286 26.13 -7.52 -18.83
N LYS A 287 26.70 -8.68 -19.15
CA LYS A 287 26.96 -9.11 -20.52
C LYS A 287 25.78 -9.88 -21.11
N SER A 288 25.72 -10.00 -22.43
CA SER A 288 24.68 -10.77 -23.14
C SER A 288 24.65 -12.26 -22.78
N ASP A 289 25.70 -12.80 -22.14
CA ASP A 289 25.72 -14.15 -21.57
C ASP A 289 25.15 -14.25 -20.14
N ALA A 290 24.47 -13.19 -19.67
CA ALA A 290 23.89 -13.05 -18.34
C ALA A 290 24.89 -13.20 -17.18
N THR A 291 26.15 -12.78 -17.41
CA THR A 291 27.16 -12.65 -16.36
C THR A 291 27.26 -11.21 -15.85
N LEU A 292 27.40 -11.07 -14.52
CA LEU A 292 27.55 -9.78 -13.84
C LEU A 292 29.02 -9.50 -13.54
N TRP A 293 29.42 -8.24 -13.75
CA TRP A 293 30.78 -7.76 -13.53
C TRP A 293 30.73 -6.42 -12.81
N CYS A 294 31.57 -6.20 -11.81
CA CYS A 294 31.67 -4.92 -11.09
C CYS A 294 33.14 -4.49 -10.91
N TRP A 295 33.36 -3.19 -10.78
CA TRP A 295 34.66 -2.54 -10.57
C TRP A 295 34.49 -1.15 -9.94
N GLY A 296 35.57 -0.55 -9.44
CA GLY A 296 35.60 0.71 -8.67
C GLY A 296 35.94 0.50 -7.20
N ARG A 297 35.40 1.38 -6.34
CA ARG A 297 35.52 1.32 -4.88
C ARG A 297 34.91 0.03 -4.32
N ASN A 298 35.55 -0.56 -3.31
CA ASN A 298 35.16 -1.85 -2.73
C ASN A 298 35.43 -1.96 -1.22
N ASN A 299 35.59 -0.85 -0.51
CA ASN A 299 35.89 -0.83 0.93
C ASN A 299 34.84 -1.54 1.79
N GLU A 300 33.57 -1.56 1.37
CA GLU A 300 32.47 -2.25 2.05
C GLU A 300 32.04 -3.55 1.37
N GLY A 301 32.81 -4.01 0.37
CA GLY A 301 32.50 -5.22 -0.38
C GLY A 301 31.41 -5.02 -1.46
N GLN A 302 31.09 -3.79 -1.84
CA GLN A 302 30.07 -3.43 -2.83
C GLN A 302 30.29 -4.03 -4.23
N LEU A 303 31.51 -4.50 -4.54
CA LEU A 303 31.78 -5.25 -5.78
C LEU A 303 31.42 -6.74 -5.70
N GLY A 304 31.13 -7.27 -4.51
CA GLY A 304 30.67 -8.66 -4.31
C GLY A 304 31.74 -9.74 -4.52
N LEU A 305 33.02 -9.38 -4.36
CA LEU A 305 34.18 -10.23 -4.68
C LEU A 305 34.71 -11.05 -3.49
N GLY A 306 34.12 -10.89 -2.31
CA GLY A 306 34.53 -11.58 -1.07
C GLY A 306 35.71 -10.93 -0.34
N HIS A 307 36.10 -9.71 -0.71
CA HIS A 307 37.16 -8.94 -0.07
C HIS A 307 36.92 -7.43 -0.28
N ALA A 308 37.67 -6.59 0.47
CA ALA A 308 37.49 -5.13 0.56
C ALA A 308 38.41 -4.30 -0.36
N MET A 309 38.84 -4.85 -1.51
CA MET A 309 39.90 -4.22 -2.34
C MET A 309 39.32 -3.68 -3.63
N ASP A 310 39.57 -2.39 -3.89
CA ASP A 310 39.15 -1.68 -5.10
C ASP A 310 39.66 -2.36 -6.37
N GLN A 311 38.92 -2.23 -7.47
CA GLN A 311 39.26 -2.82 -8.74
C GLN A 311 39.16 -1.79 -9.86
N ASN A 312 40.28 -1.44 -10.49
CA ASN A 312 40.26 -0.54 -11.65
C ASN A 312 40.02 -1.26 -12.99
N VAL A 313 39.64 -2.54 -12.94
CA VAL A 313 39.25 -3.36 -14.10
C VAL A 313 38.02 -4.20 -13.77
N PRO A 314 37.08 -4.42 -14.72
CA PRO A 314 35.92 -5.28 -14.52
C PRO A 314 36.28 -6.66 -13.97
N LYS A 315 35.68 -7.02 -12.83
CA LYS A 315 35.78 -8.36 -12.23
C LYS A 315 34.44 -9.07 -12.29
N LYS A 316 34.47 -10.33 -12.71
CA LYS A 316 33.27 -11.17 -12.84
C LYS A 316 32.83 -11.68 -11.47
N LEU A 317 31.54 -11.54 -11.16
CA LEU A 317 30.93 -12.12 -9.98
C LEU A 317 30.50 -13.59 -10.22
N PRO A 318 30.40 -14.41 -9.16
CA PRO A 318 29.92 -15.78 -9.28
C PRO A 318 28.45 -15.84 -9.73
N GLY A 319 28.08 -16.97 -10.36
CA GLY A 319 26.71 -17.21 -10.84
C GLY A 319 26.47 -16.84 -12.31
N LYS A 320 25.23 -17.09 -12.76
CA LYS A 320 24.69 -16.80 -14.09
C LYS A 320 23.21 -16.41 -13.98
N GLY A 321 22.63 -15.97 -15.10
CA GLY A 321 21.21 -15.63 -15.17
C GLY A 321 20.90 -14.27 -14.55
N TRP A 322 21.90 -13.39 -14.43
CA TRP A 322 21.69 -12.02 -14.00
C TRP A 322 20.90 -11.25 -15.05
N LYS A 323 19.88 -10.52 -14.62
CA LYS A 323 18.93 -9.81 -15.46
C LYS A 323 19.03 -8.30 -15.30
N THR A 324 19.02 -7.81 -14.06
CA THR A 324 19.19 -6.39 -13.74
C THR A 324 20.26 -6.23 -12.67
N ALA A 325 20.95 -5.10 -12.66
CA ALA A 325 21.86 -4.71 -11.59
C ALA A 325 21.81 -3.19 -11.42
N GLY A 326 21.83 -2.75 -10.17
CA GLY A 326 21.97 -1.36 -9.78
C GLY A 326 23.14 -1.23 -8.81
N ALA A 327 24.01 -0.25 -9.04
CA ALA A 327 25.07 0.16 -8.13
C ALA A 327 24.58 1.39 -7.34
N GLY A 328 24.54 1.30 -6.02
CA GLY A 328 24.10 2.38 -5.13
C GLY A 328 25.28 3.20 -4.58
N GLY A 329 25.14 3.70 -3.36
CA GLY A 329 26.21 4.39 -2.62
C GLY A 329 27.38 3.46 -2.27
N LEU A 330 27.20 2.64 -1.24
CA LEU A 330 28.19 1.66 -0.76
C LEU A 330 27.72 0.21 -0.88
N PHE A 331 26.74 -0.04 -1.74
CA PHE A 331 26.15 -1.37 -1.94
C PHE A 331 25.66 -1.57 -3.39
N THR A 332 25.34 -2.81 -3.72
CA THR A 332 24.84 -3.22 -5.04
C THR A 332 23.68 -4.18 -4.86
N CYS A 333 22.64 -4.02 -5.68
CA CYS A 333 21.53 -4.97 -5.77
C CYS A 333 21.35 -5.46 -7.21
N ALA A 334 20.98 -6.71 -7.40
CA ALA A 334 20.78 -7.32 -8.70
C ALA A 334 19.70 -8.41 -8.67
N SER A 335 18.93 -8.51 -9.76
CA SER A 335 17.93 -9.56 -9.95
C SER A 335 18.37 -10.58 -10.99
N LYS A 336 17.85 -11.80 -10.88
CA LYS A 336 18.06 -12.87 -11.85
C LYS A 336 16.82 -13.11 -12.70
N THR A 337 16.98 -13.85 -13.79
CA THR A 337 15.89 -14.23 -14.71
C THR A 337 14.85 -15.15 -14.07
N ASP A 338 15.21 -15.83 -12.98
CA ASP A 338 14.28 -16.61 -12.14
C ASP A 338 13.46 -15.73 -11.17
N GLY A 339 13.62 -14.40 -11.23
CA GLY A 339 12.94 -13.42 -10.40
C GLY A 339 13.44 -13.36 -8.96
N SER A 340 14.58 -13.97 -8.63
CA SER A 340 15.24 -13.78 -7.33
C SER A 340 16.01 -12.45 -7.27
N LEU A 341 16.06 -11.85 -6.07
CA LEU A 341 16.75 -10.59 -5.81
C LEU A 341 17.90 -10.80 -4.79
N TRP A 342 19.02 -10.14 -5.06
CA TRP A 342 20.27 -10.29 -4.34
C TRP A 342 20.88 -8.91 -4.07
N CYS A 343 21.37 -8.65 -2.86
CA CYS A 343 22.06 -7.41 -2.51
C CYS A 343 23.34 -7.73 -1.71
N TRP A 344 24.35 -6.86 -1.79
CA TRP A 344 25.63 -6.98 -1.08
C TRP A 344 26.34 -5.62 -0.99
N GLY A 345 27.34 -5.51 -0.12
CA GLY A 345 28.01 -4.26 0.25
C GLY A 345 27.69 -3.86 1.69
N ASP A 346 27.68 -2.56 1.94
CA ASP A 346 27.28 -1.96 3.22
C ASP A 346 25.82 -2.31 3.57
N ASN A 347 25.53 -2.38 4.87
CA ASN A 347 24.19 -2.63 5.39
C ASN A 347 23.92 -1.87 6.70
N GLY A 348 24.67 -0.79 6.98
CA GLY A 348 24.57 -0.06 8.24
C GLY A 348 23.16 0.49 8.51
N ASN A 349 22.42 0.79 7.44
CA ASN A 349 21.04 1.27 7.47
C ASN A 349 20.02 0.21 7.04
N GLY A 350 20.43 -1.05 6.86
CA GLY A 350 19.53 -2.11 6.37
C GLY A 350 19.30 -2.09 4.85
N GLU A 351 20.09 -1.35 4.08
CA GLU A 351 20.00 -1.15 2.63
C GLU A 351 20.15 -2.44 1.80
N LEU A 352 20.57 -3.56 2.39
CA LEU A 352 20.59 -4.86 1.70
C LEU A 352 19.24 -5.60 1.74
N GLY A 353 18.30 -5.19 2.59
CA GLY A 353 16.97 -5.81 2.63
C GLY A 353 16.97 -7.24 3.21
N THR A 354 18.01 -7.63 3.95
CA THR A 354 18.17 -8.99 4.50
C THR A 354 17.60 -9.18 5.90
N ASN A 355 16.79 -8.23 6.38
CA ASN A 355 16.24 -8.15 7.74
C ASN A 355 17.32 -8.13 8.83
N GLY A 356 18.21 -7.13 8.75
CA GLY A 356 19.30 -6.90 9.70
C GLY A 356 20.30 -5.89 9.14
N ILE A 357 21.38 -5.63 9.88
CA ILE A 357 22.41 -4.62 9.57
C ILE A 357 23.79 -5.20 9.24
N ILE A 358 23.83 -6.48 8.84
CA ILE A 358 25.09 -7.16 8.53
C ILE A 358 25.48 -6.89 7.07
N SER A 359 26.66 -6.30 6.86
CA SER A 359 27.26 -6.10 5.53
C SER A 359 27.73 -7.43 4.93
N TYR A 360 27.58 -7.59 3.61
CA TYR A 360 27.95 -8.82 2.91
C TYR A 360 28.90 -8.51 1.76
N TYR A 361 30.06 -9.17 1.74
CA TYR A 361 31.09 -8.96 0.70
C TYR A 361 30.87 -9.82 -0.55
N THR A 362 29.78 -10.59 -0.58
CA THR A 362 29.37 -11.45 -1.71
C THR A 362 27.85 -11.36 -1.87
N PRO A 363 27.30 -11.59 -3.09
CA PRO A 363 25.87 -11.52 -3.32
C PRO A 363 25.06 -12.35 -2.33
N LYS A 364 24.19 -11.69 -1.55
CA LYS A 364 23.28 -12.32 -0.60
C LYS A 364 21.85 -12.23 -1.13
N ARG A 365 21.18 -13.38 -1.24
CA ARG A 365 19.76 -13.40 -1.60
C ARG A 365 18.94 -12.77 -0.49
N ILE A 366 18.03 -11.86 -0.84
CA ILE A 366 17.26 -11.10 0.16
C ILE A 366 16.13 -11.93 0.78
N ASP A 367 15.45 -12.76 -0.01
CA ASP A 367 14.29 -13.55 0.39
C ASP A 367 14.10 -14.79 -0.49
N THR A 368 13.00 -15.53 -0.30
CA THR A 368 12.64 -16.71 -1.10
C THR A 368 11.78 -16.40 -2.32
N ALA A 369 11.38 -15.14 -2.54
CA ALA A 369 10.52 -14.77 -3.64
C ALA A 369 11.23 -14.91 -5.00
N THR A 370 10.40 -15.07 -6.04
CA THR A 370 10.81 -15.35 -7.42
C THR A 370 10.06 -14.47 -8.43
N ASN A 371 9.49 -13.36 -7.96
CA ASN A 371 8.71 -12.44 -8.78
C ASN A 371 9.27 -11.00 -8.73
N TRP A 372 10.55 -10.81 -8.38
CA TRP A 372 11.21 -9.52 -8.50
C TRP A 372 11.47 -9.21 -9.98
N GLY A 373 10.96 -8.06 -10.44
CA GLY A 373 11.03 -7.62 -11.83
C GLY A 373 12.26 -6.77 -12.13
N SER A 374 12.53 -5.79 -11.25
CA SER A 374 13.67 -4.87 -11.28
C SER A 374 13.99 -4.34 -9.88
N VAL A 375 15.19 -3.79 -9.70
CA VAL A 375 15.67 -3.14 -8.48
C VAL A 375 16.45 -1.89 -8.85
N ASP A 376 16.35 -0.85 -8.02
CA ASP A 376 17.09 0.40 -8.13
C ASP A 376 17.58 0.83 -6.72
N PRO A 377 18.89 0.78 -6.47
CA PRO A 377 19.48 1.27 -5.23
C PRO A 377 19.85 2.76 -5.33
N GLY A 378 19.53 3.51 -4.28
CA GLY A 378 20.00 4.88 -4.06
C GLY A 378 21.29 4.94 -3.24
N GLN A 379 21.44 6.00 -2.46
CA GLN A 379 22.61 6.19 -1.59
C GLN A 379 22.62 5.18 -0.44
N ASN A 380 21.58 5.22 0.40
CA ASN A 380 21.47 4.42 1.64
C ASN A 380 20.14 3.63 1.73
N HIS A 381 19.39 3.55 0.63
CA HIS A 381 18.15 2.78 0.52
C HIS A 381 17.99 2.18 -0.87
N ALA A 382 17.11 1.19 -1.01
CA ALA A 382 16.79 0.62 -2.30
C ALA A 382 15.29 0.39 -2.43
N CYS A 383 14.81 0.42 -3.68
CA CYS A 383 13.47 0.02 -4.03
C CYS A 383 13.48 -1.01 -5.16
N ALA A 384 12.53 -1.94 -5.14
CA ALA A 384 12.34 -2.93 -6.19
C ALA A 384 10.88 -3.04 -6.62
N LEU A 385 10.68 -3.30 -7.91
CA LEU A 385 9.39 -3.53 -8.52
C LEU A 385 9.20 -5.03 -8.72
N LYS A 386 8.12 -5.59 -8.20
CA LYS A 386 7.70 -6.96 -8.53
C LYS A 386 6.99 -7.01 -9.87
N THR A 387 6.97 -8.19 -10.48
CA THR A 387 6.30 -8.42 -11.77
C THR A 387 4.78 -8.21 -11.71
N ASP A 388 4.19 -8.20 -10.51
CA ASP A 388 2.78 -7.89 -10.30
C ASP A 388 2.46 -6.37 -10.28
N GLY A 389 3.47 -5.50 -10.36
CA GLY A 389 3.31 -4.04 -10.33
C GLY A 389 3.29 -3.43 -8.92
N THR A 390 3.77 -4.16 -7.91
CA THR A 390 3.96 -3.63 -6.54
C THR A 390 5.42 -3.19 -6.33
N ILE A 391 5.62 -2.07 -5.60
CA ILE A 391 6.95 -1.56 -5.23
C ILE A 391 7.21 -1.90 -3.77
N TYR A 392 8.44 -2.28 -3.45
CA TYR A 392 8.93 -2.42 -2.09
C TYR A 392 10.21 -1.61 -1.92
N CYS A 393 10.36 -0.92 -0.79
CA CYS A 393 11.56 -0.17 -0.43
C CYS A 393 12.10 -0.59 0.95
N TRP A 394 13.40 -0.44 1.16
CA TRP A 394 14.10 -0.75 2.42
C TRP A 394 15.41 0.07 2.53
N GLY A 395 16.00 0.15 3.72
CA GLY A 395 17.19 0.93 4.04
C GLY A 395 16.89 2.14 4.92
N ASP A 396 17.63 3.22 4.73
CA ASP A 396 17.41 4.50 5.42
C ASP A 396 16.03 5.08 5.13
N ASN A 397 15.37 5.62 6.17
CA ASN A 397 14.08 6.30 6.08
C ASN A 397 14.06 7.65 6.81
N SER A 398 15.23 8.24 7.10
CA SER A 398 15.35 9.52 7.80
C SER A 398 14.57 10.67 7.13
N ASN A 399 14.34 10.57 5.83
CA ASN A 399 13.64 11.58 5.00
C ASN A 399 12.30 11.07 4.42
N GLY A 400 11.81 9.90 4.85
CA GLY A 400 10.60 9.31 4.29
C GLY A 400 10.79 8.68 2.89
N GLN A 401 12.05 8.49 2.45
CA GLN A 401 12.41 8.04 1.10
C GLN A 401 11.99 6.60 0.77
N LEU A 402 11.57 5.83 1.78
CA LEU A 402 10.98 4.51 1.58
C LEU A 402 9.51 4.58 1.15
N GLY A 403 8.82 5.71 1.34
CA GLY A 403 7.44 5.88 0.88
C GLY A 403 6.42 5.06 1.66
N VAL A 404 6.76 4.73 2.90
CA VAL A 404 5.95 3.94 3.83
C VAL A 404 5.66 4.76 5.08
N ILE A 405 4.49 4.56 5.67
CA ILE A 405 3.95 5.37 6.77
C ILE A 405 4.54 4.92 8.14
N THR A 406 5.62 4.13 8.15
CA THR A 406 6.30 3.80 9.40
C THR A 406 6.93 5.06 9.99
N PRO A 407 7.21 5.13 11.30
CA PRO A 407 8.12 6.14 11.85
C PRO A 407 9.42 6.17 11.02
N LYS A 408 10.07 7.35 10.91
CA LYS A 408 11.30 7.60 10.15
C LYS A 408 12.53 6.87 10.74
N TRP A 409 12.45 5.56 10.77
CA TRP A 409 13.49 4.64 11.17
C TRP A 409 13.86 3.76 9.99
N ASN A 410 15.10 3.31 9.98
CA ASN A 410 15.64 2.44 8.97
C ASN A 410 14.89 1.10 8.95
N ILE A 411 14.55 0.60 7.76
CA ILE A 411 13.83 -0.66 7.58
C ILE A 411 14.75 -1.64 6.86
N GLY A 412 15.26 -2.65 7.56
CA GLY A 412 16.20 -3.61 6.99
C GLY A 412 15.57 -4.71 6.11
N ALA A 413 14.26 -4.69 5.86
CA ALA A 413 13.54 -5.70 5.08
C ALA A 413 12.61 -5.02 4.04
N PRO A 414 12.36 -5.64 2.87
CA PRO A 414 11.48 -5.04 1.87
C PRO A 414 10.09 -4.73 2.41
N ASN A 415 9.70 -3.46 2.41
CA ASN A 415 8.39 -2.98 2.85
C ASN A 415 7.61 -2.40 1.67
N GLN A 416 6.31 -2.70 1.56
CA GLN A 416 5.54 -2.38 0.37
C GLN A 416 5.12 -0.89 0.36
N VAL A 417 5.38 -0.22 -0.76
CA VAL A 417 4.99 1.18 -0.96
C VAL A 417 3.51 1.26 -1.33
N GLY A 418 2.77 2.10 -0.59
CA GLY A 418 1.38 2.48 -0.93
C GLY A 418 0.28 1.47 -0.55
N THR A 419 0.43 0.65 0.48
CA THR A 419 -0.50 -0.47 0.79
C THR A 419 -1.67 -0.24 1.74
N ASP A 420 -1.87 0.94 2.33
CA ASP A 420 -2.88 1.10 3.39
C ASP A 420 -4.09 1.97 3.03
N ASN A 421 -4.43 2.05 1.74
CA ASN A 421 -5.56 2.83 1.25
C ASN A 421 -6.73 1.98 0.70
N ASN A 422 -6.81 0.69 1.04
CA ASN A 422 -7.90 -0.17 0.56
C ASN A 422 -8.75 -0.77 1.69
N TRP A 423 -8.80 -0.11 2.85
CA TRP A 423 -9.74 -0.46 3.91
C TRP A 423 -11.17 -0.14 3.47
N SER A 424 -12.10 -1.03 3.80
CA SER A 424 -13.51 -0.94 3.36
C SER A 424 -14.51 -1.04 4.52
N GLN A 425 -14.09 -1.59 5.65
CA GLN A 425 -14.87 -1.66 6.88
C GLN A 425 -13.90 -1.72 8.06
N VAL A 426 -14.25 -1.04 9.15
CA VAL A 426 -13.62 -1.20 10.46
C VAL A 426 -14.72 -1.53 11.47
N SER A 427 -14.41 -2.37 12.45
CA SER A 427 -15.26 -2.62 13.60
C SER A 427 -14.39 -2.74 14.86
N LEU A 428 -14.91 -2.26 15.99
CA LEU A 428 -14.19 -2.09 17.25
C LEU A 428 -14.85 -2.89 18.38
N GLY A 429 -14.03 -3.51 19.21
CA GLY A 429 -14.42 -4.00 20.52
C GLY A 429 -14.06 -3.03 21.64
N GLU A 430 -13.87 -3.54 22.86
CA GLU A 430 -13.44 -2.68 23.98
C GLU A 430 -11.95 -2.33 23.89
N ASN A 431 -11.13 -3.34 23.59
CA ASN A 431 -9.67 -3.25 23.60
C ASN A 431 -9.03 -3.86 22.33
N HIS A 432 -9.82 -4.12 21.29
CA HIS A 432 -9.34 -4.64 20.01
C HIS A 432 -10.13 -4.06 18.85
N ALA A 433 -9.56 -4.19 17.65
CA ALA A 433 -10.17 -3.75 16.41
C ALA A 433 -9.91 -4.78 15.31
N CYS A 434 -10.86 -4.87 14.39
CA CYS A 434 -10.70 -5.61 13.16
C CYS A 434 -11.13 -4.74 11.98
N ALA A 435 -10.40 -4.82 10.87
CA ALA A 435 -10.75 -4.12 9.65
C ALA A 435 -10.62 -5.04 8.43
N ARG A 436 -11.47 -4.79 7.43
CA ARG A 436 -11.56 -5.56 6.20
C ARG A 436 -11.14 -4.70 5.03
N LYS A 437 -10.29 -5.25 4.16
CA LYS A 437 -9.88 -4.61 2.90
C LYS A 437 -10.92 -4.85 1.80
N THR A 438 -10.85 -4.09 0.71
CA THR A 438 -11.77 -4.22 -0.44
C THR A 438 -11.73 -5.61 -1.10
N ASP A 439 -10.62 -6.34 -0.95
CA ASP A 439 -10.51 -7.73 -1.39
C ASP A 439 -11.21 -8.74 -0.47
N ASN A 440 -11.78 -8.29 0.66
CA ASN A 440 -12.42 -9.05 1.72
C ASN A 440 -11.48 -9.80 2.67
N SER A 441 -10.16 -9.66 2.54
CA SER A 441 -9.24 -10.08 3.60
C SER A 441 -9.46 -9.22 4.84
N PHE A 442 -9.29 -9.79 6.03
CA PHE A 442 -9.43 -9.02 7.26
C PHE A 442 -8.25 -9.19 8.21
N TYR A 443 -8.01 -8.12 8.95
CA TYR A 443 -6.90 -7.90 9.85
C TYR A 443 -7.46 -7.56 11.21
N CYS A 444 -6.83 -8.05 12.27
CA CYS A 444 -7.22 -7.76 13.65
C CYS A 444 -6.00 -7.39 14.48
N TRP A 445 -6.20 -6.53 15.48
CA TRP A 445 -5.17 -6.05 16.39
C TRP A 445 -5.79 -5.59 17.72
N GLY A 446 -4.96 -5.39 18.73
CA GLY A 446 -5.30 -5.05 20.11
C GLY A 446 -5.09 -6.23 21.06
N ASP A 447 -5.98 -6.33 22.04
CA ASP A 447 -6.03 -7.46 22.98
C ASP A 447 -6.49 -8.75 22.30
N GLY A 448 -5.79 -9.83 22.59
CA GLY A 448 -6.06 -11.19 22.10
C GLY A 448 -6.10 -12.24 23.21
N GLN A 449 -6.19 -11.84 24.48
CA GLN A 449 -6.19 -12.77 25.63
C GLN A 449 -7.30 -13.83 25.57
N TYR A 450 -8.43 -13.53 24.93
CA TYR A 450 -9.56 -14.45 24.75
C TYR A 450 -9.62 -15.05 23.33
N GLY A 451 -8.61 -14.80 22.50
CA GLY A 451 -8.57 -15.25 21.11
C GLY A 451 -9.42 -14.41 20.15
N GLN A 452 -9.90 -13.24 20.57
CA GLN A 452 -10.81 -12.36 19.81
C GLN A 452 -10.21 -11.76 18.52
N LEU A 453 -8.90 -11.94 18.30
CA LEU A 453 -8.21 -11.51 17.08
C LEU A 453 -8.21 -12.58 15.98
N ALA A 454 -8.59 -13.84 16.27
CA ALA A 454 -8.42 -15.00 15.39
C ALA A 454 -6.97 -15.22 14.90
N ILE A 455 -6.00 -14.73 15.68
CA ILE A 455 -4.55 -14.81 15.44
C ILE A 455 -3.89 -15.42 16.69
N PRO A 456 -2.87 -16.27 16.55
CA PRO A 456 -2.11 -16.77 17.69
C PRO A 456 -1.36 -15.64 18.41
N GLY A 457 -1.50 -15.57 19.74
CA GLY A 457 -0.79 -14.61 20.58
C GLY A 457 -1.74 -13.83 21.48
N ALA A 458 -1.20 -13.32 22.58
CA ALA A 458 -2.02 -12.62 23.55
C ALA A 458 -2.32 -11.17 23.11
N TRP A 459 -1.43 -10.51 22.37
CA TRP A 459 -1.49 -9.07 22.11
C TRP A 459 -0.79 -8.71 20.79
N VAL A 460 -1.41 -7.85 19.98
CA VAL A 460 -0.87 -7.37 18.69
C VAL A 460 -1.13 -5.87 18.56
N ASN A 461 -0.13 -5.02 18.38
CA ASN A 461 -0.28 -3.56 18.38
C ASN A 461 -0.30 -2.91 16.99
N TYR A 462 -0.51 -3.71 15.94
CA TYR A 462 -0.63 -3.29 14.54
C TYR A 462 -1.56 -4.25 13.77
N PRO A 463 -2.19 -3.82 12.65
CA PRO A 463 -3.04 -4.71 11.86
C PRO A 463 -2.29 -5.94 11.36
N LEU A 464 -2.67 -7.11 11.87
CA LEU A 464 -2.10 -8.39 11.46
C LEU A 464 -3.17 -9.21 10.74
N LEU A 465 -2.76 -9.89 9.67
CA LEU A 465 -3.68 -10.67 8.84
C LEU A 465 -4.28 -11.80 9.67
N ALA A 466 -5.59 -11.74 9.91
CA ALA A 466 -6.33 -12.78 10.60
C ALA A 466 -6.83 -13.84 9.61
N ARG A 467 -7.32 -13.40 8.44
CA ARG A 467 -7.78 -14.30 7.36
C ARG A 467 -7.56 -13.70 5.97
N SER A 468 -7.19 -14.57 5.03
CA SER A 468 -6.98 -14.24 3.61
C SER A 468 -8.08 -14.75 2.68
N ASP A 469 -9.05 -15.50 3.18
CA ASP A 469 -10.18 -15.98 2.37
C ASP A 469 -11.17 -14.83 2.10
N THR A 470 -11.51 -14.62 0.83
CA THR A 470 -12.20 -13.41 0.36
C THR A 470 -13.73 -13.50 0.45
N VAL A 471 -14.23 -14.38 1.34
CA VAL A 471 -15.64 -14.75 1.45
C VAL A 471 -16.43 -13.89 2.44
N TRP A 472 -15.75 -13.12 3.30
CA TRP A 472 -16.36 -12.31 4.35
C TRP A 472 -16.87 -10.97 3.83
N ASP A 473 -18.09 -10.58 4.17
CA ASP A 473 -18.67 -9.31 3.72
C ASP A 473 -19.06 -8.36 4.87
N ARG A 474 -19.08 -8.85 6.12
CA ARG A 474 -19.31 -8.04 7.32
C ARG A 474 -18.41 -8.49 8.48
N LEU A 475 -17.85 -7.53 9.21
CA LEU A 475 -17.29 -7.67 10.54
C LEU A 475 -18.19 -6.96 11.55
N ASP A 476 -18.35 -7.55 12.74
CA ASP A 476 -18.90 -6.82 13.88
C ASP A 476 -18.36 -7.38 15.20
N LEU A 477 -17.93 -6.47 16.08
CA LEU A 477 -17.17 -6.79 17.28
C LEU A 477 -17.96 -6.42 18.55
N GLY A 478 -17.99 -7.36 19.48
CA GLY A 478 -18.44 -7.11 20.83
C GLY A 478 -17.28 -6.71 21.75
N ARG A 479 -17.53 -6.71 23.07
CA ARG A 479 -16.54 -6.23 24.05
C ARG A 479 -15.21 -7.01 23.96
N ASN A 480 -15.30 -8.34 23.95
CA ASN A 480 -14.16 -9.26 23.94
C ASN A 480 -14.38 -10.47 23.01
N HIS A 481 -15.32 -10.36 22.08
CA HIS A 481 -15.58 -11.35 21.03
C HIS A 481 -15.78 -10.64 19.70
N SER A 482 -15.66 -11.41 18.64
CA SER A 482 -15.70 -10.93 17.27
C SER A 482 -16.55 -11.87 16.44
N CYS A 483 -17.32 -11.31 15.53
CA CYS A 483 -18.10 -12.09 14.60
C CYS A 483 -17.96 -11.56 13.17
N SER A 484 -18.15 -12.44 12.21
CA SER A 484 -18.14 -12.10 10.80
C SER A 484 -19.22 -12.86 10.05
N ARG A 485 -19.76 -12.22 9.03
CA ARG A 485 -20.67 -12.83 8.06
C ARG A 485 -19.95 -13.08 6.75
N ASN A 486 -20.20 -14.24 6.15
CA ASN A 486 -19.79 -14.53 4.78
C ASN A 486 -20.88 -14.18 3.76
N LYS A 487 -20.49 -14.14 2.48
CA LYS A 487 -21.38 -13.84 1.35
C LYS A 487 -22.52 -14.85 1.16
N THR A 488 -22.42 -16.05 1.75
CA THR A 488 -23.49 -17.06 1.69
C THR A 488 -24.51 -16.89 2.80
N GLY A 489 -24.36 -15.91 3.70
CA GLY A 489 -25.28 -15.67 4.81
C GLY A 489 -24.98 -16.47 6.08
N GLY A 490 -23.79 -17.08 6.20
CA GLY A 490 -23.34 -17.74 7.42
C GLY A 490 -22.65 -16.76 8.37
N ILE A 491 -22.92 -16.87 9.67
CA ILE A 491 -22.23 -16.13 10.74
C ILE A 491 -21.22 -17.03 11.42
N PHE A 492 -20.02 -16.49 11.65
CA PHE A 492 -18.95 -17.14 12.39
C PHE A 492 -18.49 -16.21 13.51
N CYS A 493 -18.39 -16.73 14.72
CA CYS A 493 -17.96 -15.98 15.89
C CYS A 493 -16.75 -16.65 16.56
N TRP A 494 -15.91 -15.85 17.21
CA TRP A 494 -14.71 -16.26 17.94
C TRP A 494 -14.38 -15.26 19.06
N GLY A 495 -13.52 -15.65 19.99
CA GLY A 495 -13.12 -14.88 21.16
C GLY A 495 -13.71 -15.42 22.46
N ARG A 496 -14.02 -14.50 23.38
CA ARG A 496 -14.62 -14.82 24.69
C ARG A 496 -16.03 -15.38 24.55
N ASN A 497 -16.37 -16.39 25.35
CA ASN A 497 -17.63 -17.12 25.24
C ASN A 497 -18.23 -17.58 26.58
N ASN A 498 -17.82 -17.00 27.70
CA ASN A 498 -18.26 -17.43 29.03
C ASN A 498 -19.77 -17.29 29.31
N PHE A 499 -20.52 -16.61 28.45
CA PHE A 499 -21.98 -16.46 28.50
C PHE A 499 -22.68 -17.03 27.25
N GLY A 500 -21.95 -17.70 26.36
CA GLY A 500 -22.51 -18.23 25.11
C GLY A 500 -22.61 -17.20 23.98
N GLN A 501 -21.96 -16.03 24.10
CA GLN A 501 -22.05 -14.92 23.14
C GLN A 501 -21.52 -15.23 21.74
N LEU A 502 -20.83 -16.37 21.56
CA LEU A 502 -20.47 -16.87 20.24
C LEU A 502 -21.60 -17.62 19.55
N GLY A 503 -22.60 -18.15 20.27
CA GLY A 503 -23.77 -18.81 19.68
C GLY A 503 -23.50 -20.21 19.12
N ILE A 504 -22.45 -20.87 19.60
CA ILE A 504 -21.91 -22.13 19.02
C ILE A 504 -22.29 -23.39 19.82
N GLY A 505 -23.27 -23.32 20.73
CA GLY A 505 -23.66 -24.42 21.62
C GLY A 505 -22.59 -24.77 22.65
N SER A 506 -21.87 -23.76 23.13
CA SER A 506 -20.81 -23.89 24.13
C SER A 506 -20.65 -22.58 24.89
N ASN A 507 -20.14 -22.66 26.12
CA ASN A 507 -19.70 -21.52 26.93
C ASN A 507 -18.18 -21.44 27.09
N VAL A 508 -17.43 -22.05 26.17
CA VAL A 508 -15.96 -22.08 26.19
C VAL A 508 -15.41 -21.10 25.15
N ASP A 509 -14.45 -20.27 25.57
CA ASP A 509 -13.73 -19.34 24.69
C ASP A 509 -13.16 -20.09 23.48
N ASN A 510 -13.24 -19.48 22.31
CA ASN A 510 -12.82 -20.12 21.07
C ASN A 510 -12.08 -19.13 20.17
N SER A 511 -10.78 -19.33 19.99
CA SER A 511 -9.93 -18.46 19.17
C SER A 511 -10.06 -18.71 17.66
N THR A 512 -10.93 -19.62 17.24
CA THR A 512 -11.14 -19.99 15.85
C THR A 512 -12.56 -19.66 15.40
N LEU A 513 -12.68 -19.19 14.16
CA LEU A 513 -13.95 -18.89 13.52
C LEU A 513 -14.85 -20.13 13.55
N SER A 514 -15.94 -20.04 14.31
CA SER A 514 -16.86 -21.14 14.52
C SER A 514 -18.26 -20.76 14.03
N PRO A 515 -18.91 -21.60 13.20
CA PRO A 515 -20.21 -21.29 12.64
C PRO A 515 -21.28 -21.29 13.74
N VAL A 516 -22.17 -20.30 13.72
CA VAL A 516 -23.27 -20.16 14.68
C VAL A 516 -24.41 -21.15 14.37
N ASP A 517 -24.78 -21.29 13.10
CA ASP A 517 -25.81 -22.25 12.68
C ASP A 517 -25.58 -22.71 11.22
N PRO A 518 -26.24 -23.79 10.77
CA PRO A 518 -26.07 -24.29 9.41
C PRO A 518 -27.00 -23.62 8.37
N LEU A 519 -27.88 -22.69 8.77
CA LEU A 519 -29.00 -22.24 7.95
C LEU A 519 -28.63 -21.17 6.93
N ASN A 520 -27.44 -20.55 7.03
CA ASN A 520 -26.88 -19.59 6.07
C ASN A 520 -27.89 -18.52 5.60
N SER A 521 -28.79 -18.10 6.47
CA SER A 521 -29.91 -17.19 6.16
C SER A 521 -29.73 -15.80 6.76
N TRP A 522 -28.58 -15.52 7.39
CA TRP A 522 -28.32 -14.27 8.07
C TRP A 522 -28.01 -13.14 7.09
N ILE A 523 -28.61 -11.97 7.33
CA ILE A 523 -28.44 -10.76 6.50
C ILE A 523 -27.93 -9.57 7.30
N GLN A 524 -27.86 -9.68 8.62
CA GLN A 524 -27.30 -8.68 9.52
C GLN A 524 -26.77 -9.38 10.78
N ILE A 525 -25.73 -8.79 11.36
CA ILE A 525 -25.20 -9.12 12.67
C ILE A 525 -24.97 -7.84 13.46
N SER A 526 -25.20 -7.89 14.76
CA SER A 526 -24.83 -6.87 15.73
C SER A 526 -24.29 -7.53 17.01
N ALA A 527 -22.99 -7.40 17.28
CA ALA A 527 -22.31 -7.90 18.46
C ALA A 527 -22.29 -6.82 19.54
N GLY A 528 -22.98 -7.07 20.66
CA GLY A 528 -23.04 -6.19 21.81
C GLY A 528 -21.92 -6.45 22.80
N GLY A 529 -22.11 -6.02 24.05
CA GLY A 529 -21.10 -6.18 25.10
C GLY A 529 -20.76 -7.66 25.37
N GLU A 530 -21.77 -8.44 25.72
CA GLU A 530 -21.64 -9.85 26.11
C GLU A 530 -22.76 -10.71 25.51
N HIS A 531 -23.41 -10.21 24.47
CA HIS A 531 -24.44 -10.88 23.68
C HIS A 531 -24.30 -10.47 22.21
N THR A 532 -24.89 -11.26 21.32
CA THR A 532 -24.90 -10.99 19.88
C THR A 532 -26.33 -11.15 19.40
N CYS A 533 -26.78 -10.23 18.56
CA CYS A 533 -28.05 -10.31 17.85
C CYS A 533 -27.80 -10.37 16.36
N ALA A 534 -28.66 -11.05 15.62
CA ALA A 534 -28.59 -11.14 14.18
C ALA A 534 -29.98 -11.22 13.57
N ARG A 535 -30.08 -10.86 12.29
CA ARG A 535 -31.33 -10.85 11.54
C ARG A 535 -31.26 -11.80 10.37
N ARG A 536 -32.30 -12.61 10.19
CA ARG A 536 -32.45 -13.53 9.07
C ARG A 536 -33.16 -12.89 7.88
N SER A 537 -33.07 -13.53 6.72
CA SER A 537 -33.70 -13.10 5.47
C SER A 537 -35.23 -13.11 5.50
N ASP A 538 -35.84 -13.82 6.46
CA ASP A 538 -37.27 -13.78 6.77
C ASP A 538 -37.65 -12.61 7.71
N ASN A 539 -36.69 -11.72 8.00
CA ASN A 539 -36.83 -10.56 8.88
C ASN A 539 -37.07 -10.89 10.36
N THR A 540 -36.81 -12.12 10.81
CA THR A 540 -36.78 -12.46 12.25
C THR A 540 -35.45 -12.05 12.89
N VAL A 541 -35.47 -11.71 14.17
CA VAL A 541 -34.28 -11.35 14.96
C VAL A 541 -34.00 -12.44 15.98
N TRP A 542 -32.73 -12.80 16.12
CA TRP A 542 -32.29 -13.83 17.04
C TRP A 542 -31.12 -13.29 17.83
N CYS A 543 -31.14 -13.49 19.13
CA CYS A 543 -30.08 -13.06 20.02
C CYS A 543 -29.57 -14.24 20.87
N TRP A 544 -28.30 -14.19 21.24
CA TRP A 544 -27.65 -15.19 22.09
C TRP A 544 -26.55 -14.53 22.93
N GLY A 545 -26.10 -15.23 23.97
CA GLY A 545 -25.16 -14.75 24.97
C GLY A 545 -25.84 -14.40 26.29
N ARG A 546 -25.28 -13.40 26.97
CA ARG A 546 -25.74 -12.98 28.29
C ARG A 546 -27.17 -12.41 28.27
N ASN A 547 -28.00 -12.76 29.25
CA ASN A 547 -29.40 -12.31 29.34
C ASN A 547 -29.86 -11.84 30.73
N ASN A 548 -28.94 -11.50 31.62
CA ASN A 548 -29.28 -11.07 33.00
C ASN A 548 -30.21 -9.85 33.08
N PHE A 549 -30.33 -9.05 32.02
CA PHE A 549 -31.21 -7.89 31.95
C PHE A 549 -32.32 -8.04 30.90
N GLY A 550 -32.46 -9.22 30.29
CA GLY A 550 -33.43 -9.44 29.21
C GLY A 550 -32.95 -8.94 27.84
N GLN A 551 -31.66 -8.66 27.65
CA GLN A 551 -31.11 -8.10 26.40
C GLN A 551 -31.24 -9.00 25.17
N LEU A 552 -31.68 -10.26 25.33
CA LEU A 552 -32.03 -11.15 24.22
C LEU A 552 -33.47 -10.95 23.70
N GLY A 553 -34.37 -10.39 24.51
CA GLY A 553 -35.72 -10.02 24.06
C GLY A 553 -36.68 -11.21 23.89
N ASN A 554 -36.39 -12.33 24.55
CA ASN A 554 -37.08 -13.63 24.40
C ASN A 554 -38.01 -13.99 25.58
N SER A 555 -38.41 -13.01 26.40
CA SER A 555 -39.27 -13.18 27.58
C SER A 555 -38.76 -14.21 28.60
N ASP A 556 -37.43 -14.36 28.67
CA ASP A 556 -36.74 -15.30 29.56
C ASP A 556 -35.55 -14.63 30.26
N MET A 557 -35.83 -13.54 30.99
CA MET A 557 -34.83 -12.81 31.75
C MET A 557 -34.05 -13.73 32.71
N GLY A 558 -32.72 -13.64 32.68
CA GLY A 558 -31.83 -14.36 33.59
C GLY A 558 -31.29 -15.69 33.06
N THR A 559 -31.76 -16.14 31.90
CA THR A 559 -31.24 -17.34 31.23
C THR A 559 -30.33 -16.95 30.07
N ASP A 560 -29.03 -17.22 30.20
CA ASP A 560 -28.06 -17.06 29.10
C ASP A 560 -28.28 -18.16 28.03
N TYR A 561 -28.12 -17.81 26.75
CA TYR A 561 -28.32 -18.73 25.63
C TYR A 561 -27.02 -18.88 24.82
N ASP A 562 -26.50 -20.09 24.70
CA ASP A 562 -25.28 -20.39 23.94
C ASP A 562 -25.53 -20.76 22.47
N ILE A 563 -26.79 -20.70 22.04
CA ILE A 563 -27.27 -20.83 20.68
C ILE A 563 -28.27 -19.71 20.39
N PRO A 564 -28.50 -19.34 19.11
CA PRO A 564 -29.50 -18.34 18.75
C PRO A 564 -30.88 -18.63 19.35
N SER A 565 -31.40 -17.67 20.12
CA SER A 565 -32.76 -17.66 20.66
C SER A 565 -33.57 -16.58 19.95
N GLN A 566 -34.77 -16.92 19.49
CA GLN A 566 -35.63 -15.96 18.81
C GLN A 566 -36.20 -14.99 19.84
N GLU A 567 -36.38 -13.72 19.45
CA GLU A 567 -37.08 -12.74 20.26
C GLU A 567 -38.58 -13.07 20.35
N ASP A 568 -39.26 -12.69 21.44
CA ASP A 568 -40.65 -13.11 21.71
C ASP A 568 -41.69 -12.23 20.99
N SER A 569 -41.45 -11.95 19.69
CA SER A 569 -42.36 -11.15 18.88
C SER A 569 -42.61 -11.79 17.52
N ALA A 570 -43.87 -11.94 17.13
CA ALA A 570 -44.25 -12.30 15.75
C ALA A 570 -44.05 -11.12 14.77
N SER A 571 -42.97 -10.35 14.94
CA SER A 571 -42.74 -9.10 14.23
C SER A 571 -41.68 -9.22 13.13
N THR A 572 -41.74 -8.31 12.17
CA THR A 572 -40.79 -8.26 11.06
C THR A 572 -39.87 -7.06 11.27
N TRP A 573 -38.57 -7.34 11.32
CA TRP A 573 -37.54 -6.36 11.61
C TRP A 573 -36.78 -5.93 10.34
N ASN A 574 -36.49 -4.64 10.23
CA ASN A 574 -35.60 -4.08 9.21
C ASN A 574 -34.15 -3.97 9.71
N TYR A 575 -33.97 -3.81 11.02
CA TYR A 575 -32.66 -3.56 11.62
C TYR A 575 -32.59 -4.04 13.07
N VAL A 576 -31.42 -4.46 13.52
CA VAL A 576 -31.10 -4.73 14.93
C VAL A 576 -29.73 -4.15 15.29
N SER A 577 -29.61 -3.63 16.51
CA SER A 577 -28.37 -3.12 17.11
C SER A 577 -28.28 -3.62 18.55
N ALA A 578 -27.16 -4.23 18.90
CA ALA A 578 -26.85 -4.69 20.25
C ALA A 578 -25.85 -3.72 20.90
N GLY A 579 -26.22 -3.18 22.06
CA GLY A 579 -25.36 -2.36 22.90
C GLY A 579 -24.67 -3.20 23.97
N TRP A 580 -24.18 -2.58 25.04
CA TRP A 580 -23.49 -3.33 26.10
C TRP A 580 -24.44 -4.15 26.97
N TYR A 581 -25.63 -3.61 27.23
CA TYR A 581 -26.60 -4.19 28.19
C TYR A 581 -28.04 -4.23 27.67
N HIS A 582 -28.27 -3.74 26.46
CA HIS A 582 -29.58 -3.65 25.83
C HIS A 582 -29.45 -3.84 24.32
N SER A 583 -30.57 -4.06 23.67
CA SER A 583 -30.69 -4.22 22.23
C SER A 583 -31.82 -3.33 21.74
N CYS A 584 -31.70 -2.84 20.52
CA CYS A 584 -32.75 -2.07 19.85
C CYS A 584 -32.94 -2.58 18.43
N GLY A 585 -34.14 -2.45 17.91
CA GLY A 585 -34.48 -2.81 16.55
C GLY A 585 -35.48 -1.86 15.94
N ILE A 586 -35.50 -1.82 14.61
CA ILE A 586 -36.47 -1.06 13.83
C ILE A 586 -37.36 -2.08 13.12
N LYS A 587 -38.68 -1.99 13.35
CA LYS A 587 -39.66 -2.84 12.69
C LYS A 587 -39.91 -2.39 11.25
N SER A 588 -40.56 -3.24 10.46
CA SER A 588 -40.90 -2.98 9.06
C SER A 588 -41.82 -1.78 8.85
N ASP A 589 -42.62 -1.43 9.86
CA ASP A 589 -43.48 -0.24 9.90
C ASP A 589 -42.73 1.07 10.26
N GLY A 590 -41.42 0.98 10.49
CA GLY A 590 -40.56 2.12 10.81
C GLY A 590 -40.62 2.58 12.28
N THR A 591 -41.23 1.79 13.17
CA THR A 591 -41.17 2.00 14.62
C THR A 591 -39.89 1.45 15.23
N LEU A 592 -39.41 2.06 16.33
CA LEU A 592 -38.19 1.66 17.04
C LEU A 592 -38.55 1.06 18.40
N TRP A 593 -37.93 -0.08 18.71
CA TRP A 593 -38.18 -0.86 19.91
C TRP A 593 -36.85 -1.22 20.56
N CYS A 594 -36.77 -1.18 21.87
CA CYS A 594 -35.60 -1.57 22.64
C CYS A 594 -35.99 -2.53 23.77
N TRP A 595 -35.04 -3.37 24.18
CA TRP A 595 -35.18 -4.33 25.27
C TRP A 595 -33.83 -4.55 25.96
N GLY A 596 -33.84 -5.08 27.16
CA GLY A 596 -32.70 -5.24 28.04
C GLY A 596 -32.74 -4.24 29.21
N ARG A 597 -31.54 -3.85 29.64
CA ARG A 597 -31.36 -2.96 30.79
C ARG A 597 -31.96 -1.57 30.56
N ASN A 598 -32.64 -1.00 31.56
CA ASN A 598 -33.26 0.34 31.46
C ASN A 598 -33.04 1.28 32.66
N ASN A 599 -32.14 0.93 33.56
CA ASN A 599 -31.87 1.75 34.75
C ASN A 599 -31.32 3.18 34.45
N ARG A 600 -30.98 3.48 33.20
CA ARG A 600 -30.54 4.78 32.68
C ARG A 600 -31.49 5.39 31.65
N GLY A 601 -32.64 4.77 31.39
CA GLY A 601 -33.62 5.24 30.40
C GLY A 601 -33.18 4.96 28.97
N GLN A 602 -32.20 4.06 28.77
CA GLN A 602 -31.60 3.74 27.47
C GLN A 602 -32.57 3.06 26.49
N LEU A 603 -33.74 2.61 26.97
CA LEU A 603 -34.81 2.09 26.11
C LEU A 603 -35.71 3.20 25.53
N GLY A 604 -35.72 4.40 26.11
CA GLY A 604 -36.45 5.56 25.56
C GLY A 604 -37.97 5.49 25.74
N ASN A 605 -38.44 4.67 26.68
CA ASN A 605 -39.85 4.35 26.90
C ASN A 605 -40.45 5.05 28.13
N ASN A 606 -39.82 6.14 28.60
CA ASN A 606 -40.25 6.90 29.78
C ASN A 606 -40.33 6.09 31.09
N ASP A 607 -39.75 4.89 31.11
CA ASP A 607 -39.55 4.04 32.29
C ASP A 607 -38.08 4.11 32.68
N GLN A 608 -37.79 4.25 33.97
CA GLN A 608 -36.45 4.53 34.47
C GLN A 608 -35.82 3.38 35.28
N GLY A 609 -36.52 2.26 35.43
CA GLY A 609 -36.08 1.21 36.35
C GLY A 609 -36.48 -0.21 35.99
N THR A 610 -37.45 -0.40 35.10
CA THR A 610 -37.84 -1.74 34.67
C THR A 610 -36.97 -2.17 33.49
N ASP A 611 -36.18 -3.22 33.68
CA ASP A 611 -35.55 -3.93 32.57
C ASP A 611 -36.63 -4.71 31.80
N TYR A 612 -36.57 -4.70 30.47
CA TYR A 612 -37.58 -5.35 29.61
C TYR A 612 -36.96 -6.54 28.89
N ASP A 613 -37.44 -7.75 29.13
CA ASP A 613 -36.98 -8.97 28.45
C ASP A 613 -37.73 -9.28 27.15
N TYR A 614 -38.57 -8.35 26.70
CA TYR A 614 -39.24 -8.33 25.41
C TYR A 614 -39.15 -6.94 24.78
N PRO A 615 -39.30 -6.81 23.45
CA PRO A 615 -39.28 -5.51 22.80
C PRO A 615 -40.31 -4.52 23.37
N SER A 616 -39.83 -3.39 23.87
CA SER A 616 -40.62 -2.26 24.36
C SER A 616 -40.45 -1.08 23.39
N GLN A 617 -41.55 -0.44 22.98
CA GLN A 617 -41.47 0.69 22.05
C GLN A 617 -40.94 1.93 22.77
N GLU A 618 -40.18 2.77 22.07
CA GLU A 618 -39.91 4.13 22.55
C GLU A 618 -41.23 4.94 22.69
N ASP A 619 -41.35 5.77 23.72
CA ASP A 619 -42.61 6.43 24.14
C ASP A 619 -42.73 7.89 23.66
N ASN A 620 -42.34 8.17 22.41
CA ASN A 620 -42.63 9.45 21.73
C ASN A 620 -43.64 9.31 20.57
N GLY A 621 -44.08 8.08 20.25
CA GLY A 621 -45.01 7.83 19.15
C GLY A 621 -44.42 8.16 17.76
N PHE A 622 -43.10 8.14 17.62
CA PHE A 622 -42.45 8.41 16.33
C PHE A 622 -42.46 7.18 15.42
N THR A 623 -42.48 7.47 14.12
CA THR A 623 -42.31 6.51 13.02
C THR A 623 -41.28 7.05 12.04
N ASN A 624 -40.84 6.21 11.10
CA ASN A 624 -39.80 6.49 10.09
C ASN A 624 -38.36 6.54 10.64
N TRP A 625 -38.06 5.72 11.64
CA TRP A 625 -36.68 5.44 12.05
C TRP A 625 -35.94 4.69 10.93
N THR A 626 -34.70 5.09 10.65
CA THR A 626 -33.89 4.53 9.54
C THR A 626 -32.57 3.92 10.01
N ALA A 627 -32.05 4.32 11.16
CA ALA A 627 -30.88 3.74 11.79
C ALA A 627 -30.97 3.85 13.31
N VAL A 628 -30.38 2.90 14.02
CA VAL A 628 -30.24 2.91 15.48
C VAL A 628 -28.89 2.33 15.86
N SER A 629 -28.26 2.92 16.87
CA SER A 629 -27.03 2.43 17.49
C SER A 629 -27.22 2.44 19.00
N ALA A 630 -27.19 1.25 19.59
CA ALA A 630 -27.23 1.04 21.04
C ALA A 630 -25.78 1.07 21.57
N GLY A 631 -25.50 1.96 22.51
CA GLY A 631 -24.18 2.11 23.12
C GLY A 631 -24.05 1.40 24.47
N GLY A 632 -23.22 1.95 25.36
CA GLY A 632 -23.02 1.43 26.72
C GLY A 632 -24.26 1.56 27.61
N GLU A 633 -24.72 2.79 27.80
CA GLU A 633 -25.88 3.14 28.64
C GLU A 633 -26.78 4.20 27.98
N HIS A 634 -26.64 4.38 26.66
CA HIS A 634 -27.41 5.33 25.85
C HIS A 634 -27.72 4.74 24.48
N THR A 635 -28.66 5.34 23.78
CA THR A 635 -29.07 4.95 22.44
C THR A 635 -29.16 6.20 21.58
N CYS A 636 -28.70 6.12 20.34
CA CYS A 636 -28.87 7.16 19.33
C CYS A 636 -29.48 6.56 18.07
N ALA A 637 -30.36 7.31 17.42
CA ALA A 637 -31.08 6.87 16.24
C ALA A 637 -31.31 8.02 15.26
N ILE A 638 -31.43 7.65 13.98
CA ILE A 638 -31.70 8.59 12.90
C ILE A 638 -33.11 8.35 12.38
N ARG A 639 -33.84 9.44 12.20
CA ARG A 639 -35.19 9.46 11.65
C ARG A 639 -35.20 10.22 10.33
N SER A 640 -35.93 9.73 9.33
CA SER A 640 -36.14 10.45 8.07
C SER A 640 -36.75 11.83 8.34
N PRO A 641 -36.21 12.94 7.77
CA PRO A 641 -35.30 13.00 6.62
C PRO A 641 -33.79 12.98 6.91
N GLY A 642 -33.37 12.64 8.13
CA GLY A 642 -31.96 12.65 8.56
C GLY A 642 -31.73 13.41 9.86
N THR A 643 -32.76 13.52 10.72
CA THR A 643 -32.62 14.10 12.06
C THR A 643 -32.05 13.07 13.03
N LEU A 644 -31.10 13.47 13.86
CA LEU A 644 -30.47 12.62 14.89
C LEU A 644 -31.17 12.82 16.24
N TRP A 645 -31.41 11.72 16.94
CA TRP A 645 -32.03 11.68 18.26
C TRP A 645 -31.23 10.78 19.19
N CYS A 646 -31.05 11.16 20.44
CA CYS A 646 -30.39 10.34 21.44
C CYS A 646 -31.14 10.33 22.78
N TRP A 647 -30.97 9.28 23.57
CA TRP A 647 -31.54 9.15 24.92
C TRP A 647 -30.73 8.18 25.77
N GLY A 648 -31.00 8.17 27.08
CA GLY A 648 -30.30 7.39 28.10
C GLY A 648 -29.38 8.24 28.96
N TRP A 649 -28.28 7.64 29.42
CA TRP A 649 -27.27 8.28 30.27
C TRP A 649 -26.56 9.43 29.56
N ASN A 650 -26.26 10.52 30.27
CA ASN A 650 -25.66 11.73 29.67
C ASN A 650 -24.63 12.45 30.56
N ASN A 651 -24.06 11.82 31.59
CA ASN A 651 -23.19 12.55 32.52
C ASN A 651 -21.90 13.08 31.87
N ASN A 652 -21.46 12.49 30.76
CA ASN A 652 -20.29 12.90 29.98
C ASN A 652 -20.69 13.66 28.69
N GLY A 653 -21.97 13.96 28.51
CA GLY A 653 -22.47 14.63 27.31
C GLY A 653 -22.66 13.70 26.11
N GLN A 654 -22.67 12.37 26.29
CA GLN A 654 -22.77 11.37 25.20
C GLN A 654 -24.04 11.45 24.35
N LEU A 655 -25.07 12.16 24.82
CA LEU A 655 -26.27 12.42 24.02
C LEU A 655 -26.05 13.55 23.01
N GLY A 656 -25.20 14.53 23.31
CA GLY A 656 -24.90 15.64 22.41
C GLY A 656 -25.95 16.76 22.39
N ASP A 657 -26.88 16.78 23.33
CA ASP A 657 -28.02 17.73 23.37
C ASP A 657 -27.67 19.11 23.97
N GLY A 658 -26.38 19.41 24.15
CA GLY A 658 -25.89 20.62 24.82
C GLY A 658 -25.93 20.54 26.34
N THR A 659 -26.31 19.39 26.91
CA THR A 659 -26.42 19.21 28.37
C THR A 659 -25.66 17.97 28.83
N ASN A 660 -25.52 17.83 30.15
CA ASN A 660 -25.05 16.59 30.79
C ASN A 660 -26.20 15.92 31.57
N THR A 661 -27.44 16.10 31.11
CA THR A 661 -28.65 15.60 31.78
C THR A 661 -29.19 14.39 31.05
N ARG A 662 -29.43 13.31 31.81
CA ARG A 662 -30.07 12.08 31.31
C ARG A 662 -31.41 12.39 30.64
N ARG A 663 -31.76 11.60 29.61
CA ARG A 663 -33.04 11.70 28.89
C ARG A 663 -33.70 10.34 28.82
N ASP A 664 -34.93 10.21 29.29
CA ASP A 664 -35.67 8.93 29.25
C ASP A 664 -36.54 8.79 28.01
N LEU A 665 -36.56 9.85 27.20
CA LEU A 665 -37.23 9.94 25.91
C LEU A 665 -36.23 10.44 24.87
N PRO A 666 -36.35 10.03 23.61
CA PRO A 666 -35.58 10.58 22.51
C PRO A 666 -35.58 12.12 22.50
N VAL A 667 -34.39 12.73 22.53
CA VAL A 667 -34.18 14.17 22.32
C VAL A 667 -33.45 14.42 21.01
N GLN A 668 -33.88 15.41 20.24
CA GLN A 668 -33.24 15.77 18.98
C GLN A 668 -31.90 16.46 19.20
N ILE A 669 -30.89 16.09 18.42
CA ILE A 669 -29.53 16.60 18.52
C ILE A 669 -29.29 17.66 17.45
N GLY A 670 -29.33 18.92 17.88
CA GLY A 670 -29.15 20.09 17.01
C GLY A 670 -30.23 20.23 15.93
N ALA A 671 -29.96 21.08 14.94
CA ALA A 671 -30.90 21.41 13.87
C ALA A 671 -30.59 20.75 12.51
N PHE A 672 -29.50 19.97 12.42
CA PHE A 672 -29.13 19.28 11.18
C PHE A 672 -30.12 18.17 10.84
N THR A 673 -30.37 18.00 9.54
CA THR A 673 -31.34 17.03 8.99
C THR A 673 -30.71 16.12 7.94
N ASP A 674 -29.40 16.00 7.91
CA ASP A 674 -28.62 15.26 6.93
C ASP A 674 -27.66 14.25 7.58
N TRP A 675 -27.98 13.77 8.78
CA TRP A 675 -27.27 12.65 9.39
C TRP A 675 -27.57 11.36 8.63
N ILE A 676 -26.51 10.61 8.29
CA ILE A 676 -26.61 9.37 7.50
C ILE A 676 -26.17 8.13 8.27
N ALA A 677 -25.35 8.29 9.31
CA ALA A 677 -24.94 7.20 10.20
C ALA A 677 -24.63 7.73 11.61
N VAL A 678 -24.78 6.86 12.60
CA VAL A 678 -24.43 7.12 13.99
C VAL A 678 -23.85 5.85 14.62
N SER A 679 -22.82 6.00 15.44
CA SER A 679 -22.18 4.95 16.22
C SER A 679 -22.07 5.41 17.68
N ALA A 680 -22.80 4.74 18.56
CA ALA A 680 -22.80 4.96 20.00
C ALA A 680 -21.79 4.01 20.66
N GLY A 681 -20.75 4.57 21.27
CA GLY A 681 -19.74 3.81 22.00
C GLY A 681 -20.10 3.60 23.47
N ALA A 682 -19.08 3.36 24.30
CA ALA A 682 -19.26 3.17 25.74
C ALA A 682 -19.81 4.43 26.43
N TYR A 683 -19.16 5.57 26.16
CA TYR A 683 -19.43 6.87 26.78
C TYR A 683 -19.29 8.06 25.82
N HIS A 684 -19.13 7.79 24.52
CA HIS A 684 -19.08 8.78 23.46
C HIS A 684 -19.91 8.33 22.27
N THR A 685 -20.21 9.25 21.37
CA THR A 685 -20.98 9.00 20.16
C THR A 685 -20.32 9.72 19.00
N CYS A 686 -20.28 9.07 17.84
CA CYS A 686 -19.87 9.69 16.60
C CYS A 686 -20.98 9.59 15.56
N GLY A 687 -21.16 10.63 14.76
CA GLY A 687 -22.16 10.72 13.71
C GLY A 687 -21.56 11.22 12.41
N LEU A 688 -22.05 10.68 11.30
CA LEU A 688 -21.67 11.07 9.95
C LEU A 688 -22.80 11.85 9.28
N ARG A 689 -22.47 12.99 8.69
CA ARG A 689 -23.39 13.81 7.89
C ARG A 689 -23.23 13.53 6.39
N GLY A 690 -24.22 13.93 5.60
CA GLY A 690 -24.27 13.73 4.14
C GLY A 690 -23.18 14.48 3.36
N ASP A 691 -22.48 15.40 4.02
CA ASP A 691 -21.26 16.07 3.52
C ASP A 691 -19.97 15.28 3.78
N ASN A 692 -20.07 14.02 4.22
CA ASN A 692 -18.99 13.13 4.64
C ASN A 692 -18.13 13.65 5.81
N TYR A 693 -18.59 14.65 6.56
CA TYR A 693 -17.88 15.09 7.76
C TYR A 693 -18.32 14.31 9.00
N LEU A 694 -17.32 13.88 9.75
CA LEU A 694 -17.48 13.15 10.99
C LEU A 694 -17.52 14.12 12.17
N TYR A 695 -18.48 13.90 13.06
CA TYR A 695 -18.66 14.62 14.30
C TYR A 695 -18.65 13.63 15.46
N CYS A 696 -17.97 13.95 16.55
CA CYS A 696 -17.98 13.13 17.75
C CYS A 696 -18.30 13.99 18.98
N TRP A 697 -18.88 13.39 20.02
CA TRP A 697 -19.21 14.02 21.30
C TRP A 697 -19.29 12.99 22.43
N GLY A 698 -19.33 13.46 23.67
CA GLY A 698 -19.31 12.65 24.90
C GLY A 698 -17.97 12.72 25.64
N ASP A 699 -17.62 11.62 26.33
CA ASP A 699 -16.38 11.47 27.07
C ASP A 699 -15.15 11.62 26.17
N ASN A 700 -14.15 12.36 26.64
CA ASN A 700 -12.91 12.60 25.90
C ASN A 700 -11.65 12.38 26.75
N ASN A 701 -11.75 11.62 27.84
CA ASN A 701 -10.63 11.40 28.75
C ASN A 701 -9.43 10.70 28.09
N TYR A 702 -9.65 9.99 26.98
CA TYR A 702 -8.61 9.35 26.19
C TYR A 702 -8.37 10.01 24.83
N GLY A 703 -9.05 11.11 24.52
CA GLY A 703 -8.98 11.75 23.20
C GLY A 703 -9.92 11.14 22.16
N GLN A 704 -10.87 10.26 22.54
CA GLN A 704 -11.74 9.51 21.62
C GLN A 704 -12.67 10.38 20.76
N ILE A 705 -12.80 11.68 21.06
CA ILE A 705 -13.51 12.65 20.22
C ILE A 705 -12.69 13.07 19.01
N GLY A 706 -11.35 13.08 19.10
CA GLY A 706 -10.49 13.36 17.94
C GLY A 706 -10.38 14.83 17.57
N ASP A 707 -10.65 15.76 18.49
CA ASP A 707 -10.68 17.21 18.26
C ASP A 707 -9.41 17.95 18.74
N ASN A 708 -8.28 17.23 18.87
CA ASN A 708 -7.03 17.71 19.48
C ASN A 708 -7.17 18.15 20.94
N SER A 709 -8.12 17.57 21.69
CA SER A 709 -8.30 17.87 23.11
C SER A 709 -8.58 16.62 23.94
N TYR A 710 -8.61 16.81 25.26
CA TYR A 710 -9.07 15.83 26.26
C TYR A 710 -10.38 16.27 26.93
N THR A 711 -11.06 17.27 26.37
CA THR A 711 -12.23 17.87 27.01
C THR A 711 -13.48 17.21 26.46
N ASP A 712 -14.35 16.76 27.37
CA ASP A 712 -15.67 16.25 27.03
C ASP A 712 -16.45 17.25 26.18
N ARG A 713 -17.29 16.73 25.29
CA ARG A 713 -18.12 17.54 24.39
C ARG A 713 -19.56 17.14 24.59
N ASN A 714 -20.39 18.04 25.09
CA ASN A 714 -21.82 17.78 25.24
C ASN A 714 -22.62 18.19 23.99
N SER A 715 -21.95 18.56 22.91
CA SER A 715 -22.53 18.86 21.61
C SER A 715 -21.63 18.29 20.51
N PRO A 716 -22.18 17.87 19.35
CA PRO A 716 -21.39 17.38 18.24
C PRO A 716 -20.29 18.37 17.83
N VAL A 717 -19.03 17.94 17.90
CA VAL A 717 -17.88 18.70 17.37
C VAL A 717 -17.30 17.96 16.17
N ARG A 718 -16.90 18.72 15.15
CA ARG A 718 -16.21 18.15 13.99
C ARG A 718 -14.82 17.70 14.40
N ILE A 719 -14.43 16.50 13.98
CA ILE A 719 -13.09 15.96 14.27
C ILE A 719 -11.99 16.79 13.60
N ALA A 720 -10.78 16.74 14.14
CA ALA A 720 -9.61 17.42 13.59
C ALA A 720 -9.10 16.74 12.31
N GLY A 721 -8.50 17.51 11.39
CA GLY A 721 -7.98 17.00 10.12
C GLY A 721 -9.12 16.69 9.15
N SER A 722 -9.31 17.56 8.16
CA SER A 722 -10.49 17.66 7.29
C SER A 722 -10.70 16.53 6.27
N ALA A 723 -10.38 15.28 6.60
CA ALA A 723 -10.68 14.14 5.74
C ALA A 723 -12.19 13.83 5.72
N GLU A 724 -12.69 13.42 4.56
CA GLU A 724 -14.06 12.92 4.39
C GLU A 724 -14.11 11.44 4.79
N PHE A 725 -14.98 11.08 5.74
CA PHE A 725 -15.05 9.75 6.34
C PHE A 725 -16.39 9.06 6.06
N PRO A 726 -16.53 8.25 5.00
CA PRO A 726 -17.76 7.51 4.72
C PRO A 726 -18.08 6.40 5.73
N SER A 727 -17.15 6.05 6.62
CA SER A 727 -17.33 4.99 7.61
C SER A 727 -16.66 5.37 8.93
N VAL A 728 -17.36 5.12 10.04
CA VAL A 728 -16.86 5.27 11.40
C VAL A 728 -17.38 4.12 12.26
N ASP A 729 -16.58 3.70 13.23
CA ASP A 729 -17.05 2.94 14.37
C ASP A 729 -16.50 3.57 15.67
N ALA A 730 -17.38 3.67 16.65
CA ALA A 730 -17.13 4.14 18.00
C ALA A 730 -17.75 3.09 18.93
N ASN A 731 -16.89 2.24 19.53
CA ASN A 731 -17.28 1.27 20.54
C ASN A 731 -16.61 1.64 21.88
N GLY A 732 -15.61 0.88 22.36
CA GLY A 732 -15.00 1.03 23.69
C GLY A 732 -14.59 2.45 24.12
N TYR A 733 -13.29 2.74 24.12
CA TYR A 733 -12.74 4.05 24.55
C TYR A 733 -11.90 4.69 23.45
N PHE A 734 -12.20 4.37 22.20
CA PHE A 734 -11.48 4.81 21.02
C PHE A 734 -12.42 4.79 19.81
N THR A 735 -11.99 5.45 18.74
CA THR A 735 -12.76 5.63 17.52
C THR A 735 -11.86 5.33 16.33
N CYS A 736 -12.41 4.68 15.32
CA CYS A 736 -11.74 4.50 14.04
C CYS A 736 -12.66 4.86 12.90
N ALA A 737 -12.09 5.40 11.83
CA ALA A 737 -12.82 5.81 10.65
C ALA A 737 -12.00 5.53 9.39
N ILE A 738 -12.70 5.27 8.29
CA ILE A 738 -12.08 5.08 6.98
C ILE A 738 -12.46 6.26 6.10
N ASN A 739 -11.46 6.88 5.47
CA ASN A 739 -11.70 8.03 4.59
C ASN A 739 -12.13 7.59 3.18
N THR A 740 -12.53 8.55 2.33
CA THR A 740 -12.91 8.28 0.92
C THR A 740 -11.79 7.70 0.07
N ALA A 741 -10.53 7.85 0.48
CA ALA A 741 -9.37 7.24 -0.16
C ALA A 741 -9.10 5.80 0.31
N GLY A 742 -9.90 5.25 1.23
CA GLY A 742 -9.75 3.91 1.81
C GLY A 742 -8.65 3.80 2.87
N ASN A 743 -8.18 4.93 3.41
CA ASN A 743 -7.23 4.97 4.52
C ASN A 743 -7.94 4.79 5.86
N LEU A 744 -7.40 3.95 6.74
CA LEU A 744 -7.92 3.72 8.09
C LEU A 744 -7.24 4.64 9.10
N PHE A 745 -8.02 5.36 9.89
CA PHE A 745 -7.56 6.20 10.99
C PHE A 745 -8.14 5.71 12.30
N CYS A 746 -7.35 5.74 13.37
CA CYS A 746 -7.79 5.42 14.73
C CYS A 746 -7.25 6.45 15.73
N TRP A 747 -8.03 6.75 16.77
CA TRP A 747 -7.64 7.64 17.86
C TRP A 747 -8.39 7.32 19.16
N GLY A 748 -7.89 7.82 20.29
CA GLY A 748 -8.39 7.52 21.63
C GLY A 748 -7.40 6.69 22.45
N ARG A 749 -7.93 5.77 23.26
CA ARG A 749 -7.16 4.90 24.15
C ARG A 749 -6.32 3.87 23.37
N ASN A 750 -5.06 3.65 23.77
CA ASN A 750 -4.18 2.64 23.15
C ASN A 750 -3.47 1.70 24.13
N ASN A 751 -3.99 1.51 25.34
CA ASN A 751 -3.34 0.66 26.36
C ASN A 751 -3.11 -0.79 25.90
N PHE A 752 -3.84 -1.23 24.88
CA PHE A 752 -3.83 -2.57 24.30
C PHE A 752 -3.25 -2.65 22.89
N GLY A 753 -2.76 -1.54 22.35
CA GLY A 753 -2.36 -1.46 20.94
C GLY A 753 -3.55 -1.39 19.98
N GLN A 754 -4.78 -1.16 20.47
CA GLN A 754 -6.02 -1.13 19.67
C GLN A 754 -6.10 0.00 18.62
N LEU A 755 -5.21 1.00 18.66
CA LEU A 755 -5.08 1.98 17.58
C LEU A 755 -4.26 1.46 16.39
N GLY A 756 -3.48 0.39 16.58
CA GLY A 756 -2.74 -0.24 15.50
C GLY A 756 -1.54 0.55 14.95
N ASP A 757 -1.13 1.63 15.62
CA ASP A 757 -0.10 2.58 15.17
C ASP A 757 1.16 2.59 16.07
N ASN A 758 1.32 1.62 16.97
CA ASN A 758 2.39 1.54 17.98
C ASN A 758 2.50 2.75 18.94
N SER A 759 1.48 3.62 19.03
CA SER A 759 1.48 4.77 19.95
C SER A 759 1.00 4.42 21.38
N LEU A 760 0.98 5.40 22.29
CA LEU A 760 0.41 5.23 23.65
C LEU A 760 -1.06 5.65 23.77
N MET A 761 -1.47 6.69 23.03
CA MET A 761 -2.85 7.20 22.86
C MET A 761 -2.84 8.36 21.85
N ARG A 762 -4.00 8.73 21.28
CA ARG A 762 -4.11 9.83 20.30
C ARG A 762 -5.36 10.70 20.54
N VAL A 763 -5.19 12.02 20.45
CA VAL A 763 -6.29 13.02 20.56
C VAL A 763 -6.82 13.49 19.21
N SER A 764 -6.28 12.95 18.12
CA SER A 764 -6.69 13.27 16.76
C SER A 764 -6.52 12.07 15.84
N PRO A 765 -7.31 11.99 14.76
CA PRO A 765 -7.25 10.90 13.79
C PRO A 765 -5.82 10.65 13.32
N SER A 766 -5.31 9.46 13.61
CA SER A 766 -3.96 9.04 13.24
C SER A 766 -4.06 7.84 12.31
N LEU A 767 -3.28 7.85 11.23
CA LEU A 767 -3.33 6.81 10.22
C LEU A 767 -2.82 5.49 10.80
N VAL A 768 -3.57 4.41 10.55
CA VAL A 768 -3.19 3.05 10.92
C VAL A 768 -2.42 2.44 9.76
N SER A 769 -1.12 2.25 9.95
CA SER A 769 -0.24 1.64 8.96
C SER A 769 0.21 0.26 9.39
N LYS A 770 0.35 -0.65 8.44
CA LYS A 770 1.05 -1.92 8.67
C LYS A 770 2.54 -1.63 8.93
N PRO A 771 3.18 -2.21 9.96
CA PRO A 771 4.63 -2.15 10.10
C PRO A 771 5.36 -2.88 8.98
#